data_AF-A0A163KLQ1-F1
#
_entry.id   AF-A0A163KLQ1-F1
#
_cell.length_a   1.000
_cell.length_b   1.000
_cell.length_c   1.000
_cell.angle_alpha   90.00
_cell.angle_beta   90.00
_cell.angle_gamma   90.00
#
_symmetry.space_group_name_H-M   'P 1'
#
loop_
_entity.id
_entity.type
_entity.pdbx_description
1 polymer ?
#
loop_
_entity_poly.entity_id
_entity_poly.type
_entity_poly.pdbx_seq_one_letter_code
_entity_poly.pdbx_strand_id
1 'polypeptide(L)'
;MPNDPLLLPTGGSSAFIGRPPNNVRDYYTIKGLLRMVGMNKANPMMGYPLAARPPPGYVHESRAVGVQTGLVVVMLAIMIPTSVRLFVRARTDQMRFGWDDWTIIAAAIIALTYPIAQTMGLYIGGAGLHTWEVTYDEYEIGIMIGVFCKMTFYQAVSLIKISIALFIRRLASGASRRWKWFCDVFLATVGAYMLLAFFWLLFTCYPIQAQWSLHTRGISEPSPQCLDTISQGRILSGLHVAQGMILLSAPIVILWTIQMNRAKKIRLFAFWAVGGITVLGGLLRQVRPLVHRDMTWDYVEVLAWTSLDLALGTVTASLPVLDGMLSNVWHWAMTSIGVSSNGTVSNNSAPRVQESDPNVSSRMPSGMHGSSESEENIVGRGQSFWFTNTLPITYNVMPFNTELTRALGIKIPVVQGGMQWVGYAELASAVSNAGGLGILTALTQPSPEDLRKEIRRCRTMTKNPFGVNLTLLPAMVPPDYAAYARVIIEEKVNIVETAGNSPGPVIKQLKAAGTTILHKCTTIRHAQSAVKLGVDFLSIDGFECAGHVGETDITNFILLSRARQSLGVPFIASGGFADGQGLAAALALGACGINMGTRFMCTVEAPIHQNIKQAIVDAQETDTALVLRRWKNTSRLFANKVALQAVDIEKTSATGKFEEVAEYVSGKRGRQVFLNGDPDFGVWTAGQVIGLIHDIPTNEALLKRIERDAVATMRQNQSLYVDEGQEPVAPHASVGKKENNPGAEIWGIGKSKFLEEEEEEEEEEEEEDEEEEDEEEEDEQEE
;
A
#
# COMPACT_ATOMS: atom_id res chain seq x y z
N MET A 1 47.70 -54.26 -3.64
CA MET A 1 46.78 -54.86 -4.63
C MET A 1 47.26 -54.49 -6.03
N PRO A 2 47.07 -55.33 -7.05
CA PRO A 2 47.36 -54.96 -8.43
C PRO A 2 46.54 -53.72 -8.81
N ASN A 3 47.11 -52.79 -9.60
CA ASN A 3 46.42 -51.61 -10.12
C ASN A 3 45.45 -51.95 -11.27
N ASP A 4 44.98 -53.20 -11.35
CA ASP A 4 44.19 -53.66 -12.48
C ASP A 4 42.69 -53.46 -12.19
N PRO A 5 42.03 -52.49 -12.85
CA PRO A 5 40.59 -52.26 -12.67
C PRO A 5 39.73 -53.43 -13.13
N LEU A 6 40.26 -54.39 -13.91
CA LEU A 6 39.53 -55.58 -14.38
C LEU A 6 39.16 -56.56 -13.26
N LEU A 7 39.73 -56.39 -12.06
CA LEU A 7 39.40 -57.20 -10.88
C LEU A 7 38.17 -56.69 -10.12
N LEU A 8 37.62 -55.52 -10.50
CA LEU A 8 36.43 -54.92 -9.90
C LEU A 8 35.16 -55.30 -10.69
N PRO A 9 34.02 -55.48 -10.01
CA PRO A 9 32.74 -55.68 -10.69
C PRO A 9 32.35 -54.43 -11.49
N THR A 10 31.63 -54.62 -12.60
CA THR A 10 31.17 -53.53 -13.48
C THR A 10 29.95 -52.77 -12.93
N GLY A 11 29.32 -53.25 -11.85
CA GLY A 11 28.19 -52.62 -11.19
C GLY A 11 28.13 -52.94 -9.69
N GLY A 12 27.17 -52.37 -8.97
CA GLY A 12 27.00 -52.48 -7.51
C GLY A 12 27.01 -51.12 -6.82
N SER A 13 26.82 -51.11 -5.49
CA SER A 13 26.80 -49.87 -4.69
C SER A 13 28.15 -49.17 -4.68
N SER A 14 28.16 -47.86 -4.95
CA SER A 14 29.36 -47.02 -4.91
C SER A 14 29.99 -46.97 -3.51
N ALA A 15 31.32 -46.94 -3.45
CA ALA A 15 32.06 -46.77 -2.21
C ALA A 15 31.95 -45.34 -1.66
N PHE A 16 32.04 -45.19 -0.34
CA PHE A 16 32.16 -43.89 0.32
C PHE A 16 33.52 -43.23 0.01
N ILE A 17 33.53 -41.90 -0.11
CA ILE A 17 34.73 -41.12 -0.38
C ILE A 17 35.80 -41.41 0.69
N GLY A 18 37.00 -41.73 0.22
CA GLY A 18 38.15 -42.07 1.07
C GLY A 18 38.36 -43.57 1.27
N ARG A 19 37.41 -44.41 0.84
CA ARG A 19 37.54 -45.87 0.80
C ARG A 19 38.04 -46.36 -0.57
N PRO A 20 38.61 -47.57 -0.66
CA PRO A 20 38.91 -48.22 -1.93
C PRO A 20 37.65 -48.38 -2.82
N PRO A 21 37.80 -48.43 -4.16
CA PRO A 21 36.68 -48.58 -5.08
C PRO A 21 35.94 -49.92 -4.90
N ASN A 22 34.61 -49.90 -4.97
CA ASN A 22 33.79 -51.12 -4.96
C ASN A 22 33.59 -51.69 -6.36
N ASN A 23 33.61 -50.85 -7.39
CA ASN A 23 33.33 -51.19 -8.78
C ASN A 23 34.23 -50.40 -9.75
N VAL A 24 34.18 -50.75 -11.04
CA VAL A 24 34.99 -50.10 -12.08
C VAL A 24 34.70 -48.59 -12.20
N ARG A 25 33.46 -48.17 -11.96
CA ARG A 25 33.06 -46.76 -12.02
C ARG A 25 33.73 -45.94 -10.92
N ASP A 26 33.70 -46.43 -9.67
CA ASP A 26 34.40 -45.83 -8.53
C ASP A 26 35.89 -45.65 -8.83
N TYR A 27 36.53 -46.68 -9.43
CA TYR A 27 37.95 -46.62 -9.77
C TYR A 27 38.27 -45.42 -10.68
N TYR A 28 37.50 -45.22 -11.75
CA TYR A 28 37.71 -44.09 -12.66
C TYR A 28 37.29 -42.75 -12.06
N THR A 29 36.26 -42.72 -11.21
CA THR A 29 35.88 -41.51 -10.46
C THR A 29 36.98 -41.08 -9.48
N ILE A 30 37.58 -42.02 -8.73
CA ILE A 30 38.74 -41.76 -7.87
C ILE A 30 39.94 -41.29 -8.68
N LYS A 31 40.21 -41.93 -9.83
CA LYS A 31 41.28 -41.50 -10.75
C LYS A 31 41.04 -40.07 -11.23
N GLY A 32 39.79 -39.71 -11.55
CA GLY A 32 39.37 -38.36 -11.90
C GLY A 32 39.62 -37.34 -10.77
N LEU A 33 39.28 -37.68 -9.53
CA LEU A 33 39.52 -36.85 -8.34
C LEU A 33 41.01 -36.61 -8.09
N LEU A 34 41.83 -37.66 -8.18
CA LEU A 34 43.28 -37.56 -8.03
C LEU A 34 43.89 -36.66 -9.12
N ARG A 35 43.42 -36.79 -10.37
CA ARG A 35 43.82 -35.91 -11.48
C ARG A 35 43.37 -34.46 -11.28
N MET A 36 42.25 -34.21 -10.59
CA MET A 36 41.78 -32.86 -10.29
C MET A 36 42.75 -32.10 -9.39
N VAL A 37 43.41 -32.79 -8.46
CA VAL A 37 44.43 -32.20 -7.57
C VAL A 37 45.87 -32.37 -8.08
N GLY A 38 46.05 -32.72 -9.36
CA GLY A 38 47.37 -32.85 -10.00
C GLY A 38 48.09 -34.18 -9.75
N MET A 39 47.47 -35.13 -9.06
CA MET A 39 48.04 -36.45 -8.75
C MET A 39 47.79 -37.46 -9.88
N ASN A 40 48.30 -37.18 -11.08
CA ASN A 40 48.02 -37.98 -12.28
C ASN A 40 48.55 -39.43 -12.24
N LYS A 41 49.53 -39.71 -11.38
CA LYS A 41 50.19 -41.02 -11.23
C LYS A 41 49.79 -41.78 -9.96
N ALA A 42 48.89 -41.22 -9.14
CA ALA A 42 48.48 -41.84 -7.90
C ALA A 42 47.59 -43.08 -8.16
N ASN A 43 47.69 -44.07 -7.28
CA ASN A 43 46.95 -45.32 -7.39
C ASN A 43 45.50 -45.17 -6.89
N PRO A 44 44.47 -45.28 -7.75
CA PRO A 44 43.07 -45.16 -7.33
C PRO A 44 42.60 -46.29 -6.40
N MET A 45 43.26 -47.46 -6.42
CA MET A 45 42.88 -48.60 -5.57
C MET A 45 43.05 -48.33 -4.07
N MET A 46 43.80 -47.29 -3.70
CA MET A 46 43.98 -46.87 -2.30
C MET A 46 42.84 -45.98 -1.78
N GLY A 47 41.83 -45.70 -2.61
CA GLY A 47 40.80 -44.70 -2.32
C GLY A 47 41.30 -43.28 -2.57
N TYR A 48 40.54 -42.28 -2.11
CA TYR A 48 40.93 -40.87 -2.16
C TYR A 48 41.54 -40.43 -0.81
N PRO A 49 42.89 -40.46 -0.65
CA PRO A 49 43.53 -40.31 0.65
C PRO A 49 43.46 -38.89 1.23
N LEU A 50 43.09 -37.89 0.41
CA LEU A 50 42.91 -36.51 0.82
C LEU A 50 41.51 -36.24 1.39
N ALA A 51 40.64 -37.25 1.43
CA ALA A 51 39.32 -37.14 2.06
C ALA A 51 39.44 -36.88 3.56
N ALA A 52 38.55 -36.01 4.06
CA ALA A 52 38.35 -35.82 5.48
C ALA A 52 37.90 -37.13 6.16
N ARG A 53 38.17 -37.28 7.46
CA ARG A 53 37.78 -38.49 8.23
C ARG A 53 36.95 -38.09 9.45
N PRO A 54 35.98 -38.94 9.86
CA PRO A 54 35.16 -38.65 11.03
C PRO A 54 35.99 -38.64 12.32
N PRO A 55 35.72 -37.71 13.25
CA PRO A 55 36.33 -37.75 14.58
C PRO A 55 35.83 -38.97 15.40
N PRO A 56 36.57 -39.41 16.44
CA PRO A 56 36.12 -40.49 17.31
C PRO A 56 34.79 -40.16 17.99
N GLY A 57 33.80 -41.06 17.91
CA GLY A 57 32.47 -40.86 18.51
C GLY A 57 31.52 -39.97 17.70
N TYR A 58 31.80 -39.75 16.42
CA TYR A 58 30.94 -38.98 15.52
C TYR A 58 29.50 -39.52 15.46
N VAL A 59 28.54 -38.60 15.56
CA VAL A 59 27.11 -38.85 15.35
C VAL A 59 26.73 -38.18 14.03
N HIS A 60 25.90 -38.85 13.22
CA HIS A 60 25.44 -38.32 11.94
C HIS A 60 24.80 -36.94 12.10
N GLU A 61 25.29 -35.98 11.32
CA GLU A 61 24.79 -34.61 11.26
C GLU A 61 24.54 -34.21 9.80
N SER A 62 23.39 -33.59 9.52
CA SER A 62 23.04 -33.12 8.17
C SER A 62 22.60 -31.67 8.20
N ARG A 63 23.12 -30.88 7.26
CA ARG A 63 22.69 -29.49 7.03
C ARG A 63 21.53 -29.36 6.04
N ALA A 64 21.10 -30.45 5.42
CA ALA A 64 20.18 -30.43 4.28
C ALA A 64 18.87 -29.66 4.57
N VAL A 65 18.24 -29.89 5.73
CA VAL A 65 16.97 -29.24 6.10
C VAL A 65 17.12 -27.73 6.24
N GLY A 66 18.19 -27.28 6.91
CA GLY A 66 18.48 -25.86 7.08
C GLY A 66 18.78 -25.17 5.76
N VAL A 67 19.57 -25.82 4.89
CA VAL A 67 19.88 -25.29 3.56
C VAL A 67 18.62 -25.24 2.69
N GLN A 68 17.80 -26.29 2.69
CA GLN A 68 16.57 -26.34 1.92
C GLN A 68 15.61 -25.21 2.29
N THR A 69 15.44 -24.97 3.59
CA THR A 69 14.63 -23.85 4.10
C THR A 69 15.17 -22.52 3.57
N GLY A 70 16.49 -22.32 3.62
CA GLY A 70 17.15 -21.14 3.05
C GLY A 70 16.94 -20.98 1.55
N LEU A 71 17.02 -22.06 0.77
CA LEU A 71 16.80 -22.04 -0.68
C LEU A 71 15.36 -21.69 -1.06
N VAL A 72 14.37 -22.15 -0.28
CA VAL A 72 12.96 -21.74 -0.46
C VAL A 72 12.80 -20.24 -0.23
N VAL A 73 13.39 -19.70 0.84
CA VAL A 73 13.37 -18.25 1.10
C VAL A 73 14.03 -17.47 -0.04
N VAL A 74 15.14 -17.97 -0.59
CA VAL A 74 15.82 -17.37 -1.74
C VAL A 74 14.92 -17.38 -2.99
N MET A 75 14.22 -18.47 -3.27
CA MET A 75 13.26 -18.55 -4.39
C MET A 75 12.15 -17.52 -4.23
N LEU A 76 11.55 -17.40 -3.05
CA LEU A 76 10.53 -16.40 -2.75
C LEU A 76 11.08 -14.97 -2.88
N ALA A 77 12.30 -14.72 -2.41
CA ALA A 77 12.97 -13.42 -2.51
C ALA A 77 13.34 -13.03 -3.96
N ILE A 78 13.40 -13.98 -4.89
CA ILE A 78 13.54 -13.70 -6.33
C ILE A 78 12.16 -13.47 -6.96
N MET A 79 11.19 -14.34 -6.67
CA MET A 79 9.86 -14.32 -7.31
C MET A 79 9.00 -13.14 -6.86
N ILE A 80 8.89 -12.88 -5.55
CA ILE A 80 7.97 -11.87 -5.01
C ILE A 80 8.34 -10.47 -5.50
N PRO A 81 9.58 -9.96 -5.33
CA PRO A 81 9.92 -8.60 -5.76
C PRO A 81 9.79 -8.42 -7.27
N THR A 82 10.13 -9.45 -8.05
CA THR A 82 9.98 -9.43 -9.51
C THR A 82 8.50 -9.36 -9.91
N SER A 83 7.65 -10.21 -9.32
CA SER A 83 6.21 -10.24 -9.62
C SER A 83 5.52 -8.95 -9.21
N VAL A 84 5.81 -8.43 -8.01
CA VAL A 84 5.25 -7.15 -7.53
C VAL A 84 5.73 -6.01 -8.42
N ARG A 85 6.99 -6.00 -8.85
CA ARG A 85 7.51 -4.99 -9.81
C ARG A 85 6.71 -5.00 -11.11
N LEU A 86 6.46 -6.17 -11.68
CA LEU A 86 5.70 -6.32 -12.93
C LEU A 86 4.23 -5.92 -12.75
N PHE A 87 3.62 -6.31 -11.63
CA PHE A 87 2.25 -5.92 -11.30
C PHE A 87 2.09 -4.40 -11.17
N VAL A 88 3.00 -3.73 -10.46
CA VAL A 88 2.99 -2.26 -10.33
C VAL A 88 3.14 -1.58 -11.68
N ARG A 89 4.00 -2.12 -12.56
CA ARG A 89 4.18 -1.63 -13.93
C ARG A 89 2.93 -1.83 -14.79
N ALA A 90 2.25 -2.97 -14.65
CA ALA A 90 1.04 -3.27 -15.40
C ALA A 90 -0.18 -2.46 -14.93
N ARG A 91 -0.26 -2.10 -13.64
CA ARG A 91 -1.41 -1.39 -13.04
C ARG A 91 -1.27 0.13 -12.96
N THR A 92 -0.10 0.69 -13.28
CA THR A 92 0.12 2.14 -13.25
C THR A 92 0.18 2.71 -14.66
N ASP A 93 -0.88 3.39 -15.11
CA ASP A 93 -1.02 3.93 -16.49
C ASP A 93 0.11 4.90 -16.92
N GLN A 94 0.88 5.44 -15.98
CA GLN A 94 2.02 6.33 -16.25
C GLN A 94 3.36 5.60 -16.41
N MET A 95 3.46 4.29 -16.11
CA MET A 95 4.72 3.54 -16.11
C MET A 95 4.78 2.49 -17.22
N ARG A 96 5.34 2.86 -18.38
CA ARG A 96 5.56 1.89 -19.47
C ARG A 96 6.62 0.84 -19.11
N PHE A 97 6.45 -0.37 -19.64
CA PHE A 97 7.47 -1.43 -19.62
C PHE A 97 8.75 -0.94 -20.28
N GLY A 98 9.87 -1.05 -19.56
CA GLY A 98 11.19 -0.71 -20.07
C GLY A 98 12.06 -1.93 -20.35
N TRP A 99 13.18 -1.71 -21.02
CA TRP A 99 14.22 -2.74 -21.19
C TRP A 99 14.78 -3.26 -19.87
N ASP A 100 14.72 -2.46 -18.79
CA ASP A 100 15.06 -2.89 -17.43
C ASP A 100 14.09 -3.94 -16.87
N ASP A 101 12.83 -3.94 -17.31
CA ASP A 101 11.81 -4.91 -16.88
C ASP A 101 11.96 -6.24 -17.64
N TRP A 102 12.23 -6.21 -18.95
CA TRP A 102 12.52 -7.41 -19.72
C TRP A 102 13.79 -8.13 -19.27
N THR A 103 14.84 -7.37 -18.96
CA THR A 103 16.10 -7.94 -18.48
C THR A 103 15.99 -8.54 -17.09
N ILE A 104 15.19 -7.97 -16.18
CA ILE A 104 14.99 -8.57 -14.85
C ILE A 104 14.14 -9.84 -14.91
N ILE A 105 13.19 -9.96 -15.84
CA ILE A 105 12.43 -11.20 -16.07
C ILE A 105 13.39 -12.32 -16.48
N ALA A 106 14.22 -12.07 -17.51
CA ALA A 106 15.21 -13.04 -17.96
C ALA A 106 16.20 -13.40 -16.84
N ALA A 107 16.63 -12.41 -16.05
CA ALA A 107 17.50 -12.62 -14.92
C ALA A 107 16.86 -13.52 -13.84
N ALA A 108 15.60 -13.27 -13.48
CA ALA A 108 14.87 -14.02 -12.45
C ALA A 108 14.67 -15.48 -12.86
N ILE A 109 14.32 -15.74 -14.13
CA ILE A 109 14.17 -17.10 -14.67
C ILE A 109 15.49 -17.87 -14.52
N ILE A 110 16.61 -17.28 -14.96
CA ILE A 110 17.93 -17.92 -14.84
C ILE A 110 18.34 -18.03 -13.37
N ALA A 111 18.08 -17.03 -12.55
CA ALA A 111 18.42 -17.04 -11.13
C ALA A 111 17.69 -18.14 -10.36
N LEU A 112 16.45 -18.47 -10.71
CA LEU A 112 15.69 -19.58 -10.10
C LEU A 112 16.26 -20.96 -10.40
N THR A 113 16.95 -21.13 -11.53
CA THR A 113 17.60 -22.41 -11.84
C THR A 113 18.67 -22.79 -10.81
N TYR A 114 19.29 -21.80 -10.16
CA TYR A 114 20.33 -22.01 -9.16
C TYR A 114 19.81 -22.70 -7.89
N PRO A 115 18.86 -22.13 -7.10
CA PRO A 115 18.34 -22.80 -5.91
C PRO A 115 17.62 -24.12 -6.22
N ILE A 116 17.01 -24.26 -7.40
CA ILE A 116 16.42 -25.53 -7.85
C ILE A 116 17.51 -26.60 -8.03
N ALA A 117 18.58 -26.29 -8.75
CA ALA A 117 19.69 -27.23 -8.93
C ALA A 117 20.42 -27.54 -7.61
N GLN A 118 20.51 -26.57 -6.70
CA GLN A 118 21.10 -26.76 -5.36
C GLN A 118 20.23 -27.66 -4.48
N THR A 119 18.91 -27.53 -4.58
CA THR A 119 17.96 -28.45 -3.94
C THR A 119 18.23 -29.88 -4.39
N MET A 120 18.41 -30.11 -5.69
CA MET A 120 18.80 -31.43 -6.19
C MET A 120 20.16 -31.87 -5.60
N GLY A 121 21.14 -30.97 -5.52
CA GLY A 121 22.45 -31.26 -4.93
C GLY A 121 22.39 -31.73 -3.47
N LEU A 122 21.43 -31.26 -2.68
CA LEU A 122 21.23 -31.70 -1.29
C LEU A 122 20.73 -33.15 -1.21
N TYR A 123 19.83 -33.55 -2.12
CA TYR A 123 19.19 -34.86 -2.04
C TYR A 123 19.92 -35.96 -2.80
N ILE A 124 20.57 -35.64 -3.92
CA ILE A 124 21.23 -36.63 -4.79
C ILE A 124 22.74 -36.38 -4.98
N GLY A 125 23.26 -35.24 -4.51
CA GLY A 125 24.65 -34.82 -4.70
C GLY A 125 25.50 -34.82 -3.43
N GLY A 126 24.96 -35.29 -2.30
CA GLY A 126 25.66 -35.31 -1.01
C GLY A 126 25.99 -33.94 -0.40
N ALA A 127 25.41 -32.85 -0.92
CA ALA A 127 25.68 -31.50 -0.40
C ALA A 127 25.09 -31.32 1.01
N GLY A 128 25.89 -30.80 1.94
CA GLY A 128 25.47 -30.62 3.34
C GLY A 128 25.62 -31.86 4.22
N LEU A 129 26.17 -32.95 3.67
CA LEU A 129 26.73 -34.07 4.42
C LEU A 129 28.26 -33.92 4.52
N HIS A 130 28.86 -34.57 5.51
CA HIS A 130 30.32 -34.64 5.59
C HIS A 130 30.89 -35.47 4.46
N THR A 131 32.08 -35.12 3.96
CA THR A 131 32.67 -35.76 2.78
C THR A 131 32.79 -37.28 2.93
N TRP A 132 33.03 -37.79 4.15
CA TRP A 132 33.16 -39.22 4.43
C TRP A 132 31.82 -40.00 4.46
N GLU A 133 30.68 -39.30 4.42
CA GLU A 133 29.33 -39.88 4.36
C GLU A 133 28.77 -39.89 2.93
N VAL A 134 29.53 -39.34 1.96
CA VAL A 134 29.11 -39.23 0.57
C VAL A 134 29.79 -40.32 -0.27
N THR A 135 29.05 -40.96 -1.17
CA THR A 135 29.57 -41.94 -2.13
C THR A 135 30.25 -41.28 -3.33
N TYR A 136 31.06 -42.02 -4.07
CA TYR A 136 31.71 -41.49 -5.28
C TYR A 136 30.69 -41.09 -6.36
N ASP A 137 29.57 -41.81 -6.49
CA ASP A 137 28.49 -41.48 -7.43
C ASP A 137 27.75 -40.19 -7.03
N GLU A 138 27.36 -40.05 -5.76
CA GLU A 138 26.74 -38.82 -5.25
C GLU A 138 27.68 -37.61 -5.42
N TYR A 139 28.98 -37.80 -5.14
CA TYR A 139 29.96 -36.73 -5.32
C TYR A 139 30.12 -36.32 -6.80
N GLU A 140 30.11 -37.26 -7.73
CA GLU A 140 30.14 -36.94 -9.17
C GLU A 140 28.91 -36.12 -9.60
N ILE A 141 27.72 -36.50 -9.13
CA ILE A 141 26.48 -35.73 -9.35
C ILE A 141 26.62 -34.32 -8.74
N GLY A 142 27.16 -34.21 -7.53
CA GLY A 142 27.43 -32.94 -6.87
C GLY A 142 28.35 -32.01 -7.67
N ILE A 143 29.42 -32.55 -8.28
CA ILE A 143 30.32 -31.79 -9.16
C ILE A 143 29.58 -31.31 -10.41
N MET A 144 28.78 -32.16 -11.05
CA MET A 144 27.98 -31.78 -12.23
C MET A 144 27.03 -30.62 -11.91
N ILE A 145 26.29 -30.71 -10.81
CA ILE A 145 25.38 -29.66 -10.32
C ILE A 145 26.17 -28.39 -10.01
N GLY A 146 27.33 -28.51 -9.38
CA GLY A 146 28.21 -27.37 -9.06
C GLY A 146 28.68 -26.62 -10.30
N VAL A 147 29.05 -27.34 -11.36
CA VAL A 147 29.44 -26.74 -12.65
C VAL A 147 28.27 -26.02 -13.30
N PHE A 148 27.09 -26.65 -13.36
CA PHE A 148 25.87 -26.03 -13.88
C PHE A 148 25.53 -24.74 -13.12
N CYS A 149 25.53 -24.81 -11.79
CA CYS A 149 25.27 -23.69 -10.90
C CYS A 149 26.27 -22.54 -11.09
N LYS A 150 27.55 -22.85 -11.33
CA LYS A 150 28.56 -21.83 -11.62
C LYS A 150 28.23 -21.10 -12.92
N MET A 151 27.83 -21.82 -13.96
CA MET A 151 27.48 -21.24 -15.26
C MET A 151 26.25 -20.33 -15.13
N THR A 152 25.16 -20.81 -14.52
CA THR A 152 23.92 -20.04 -14.38
C THR A 152 24.07 -18.83 -13.47
N PHE A 153 24.85 -18.95 -12.38
CA PHE A 153 25.12 -17.86 -11.45
C PHE A 153 25.69 -16.61 -12.16
N TYR A 154 26.76 -16.77 -12.94
CA TYR A 154 27.40 -15.62 -13.60
C TYR A 154 26.55 -14.97 -14.68
N GLN A 155 25.66 -15.73 -15.32
CA GLN A 155 24.68 -15.17 -16.27
C GLN A 155 23.59 -14.38 -15.54
N ALA A 156 23.04 -14.95 -14.46
CA ALA A 156 22.00 -14.31 -13.66
C ALA A 156 22.50 -12.98 -13.07
N VAL A 157 23.66 -12.95 -12.40
CA VAL A 157 24.19 -11.70 -11.83
C VAL A 157 24.51 -10.65 -12.89
N SER A 158 24.92 -11.05 -14.09
CA SER A 158 25.17 -10.12 -15.20
C SER A 158 23.87 -9.47 -15.68
N LEU A 159 22.80 -10.24 -15.84
CA LEU A 159 21.48 -9.71 -16.25
C LEU A 159 20.86 -8.82 -15.17
N ILE A 160 21.00 -9.16 -13.89
CA ILE A 160 20.59 -8.30 -12.76
C ILE A 160 21.30 -6.94 -12.86
N LYS A 161 22.62 -6.95 -13.07
CA LYS A 161 23.43 -5.73 -13.23
C LYS A 161 23.01 -4.90 -14.44
N ILE A 162 22.69 -5.55 -15.56
CA ILE A 162 22.18 -4.88 -16.76
C ILE A 162 20.84 -4.19 -16.46
N SER A 163 19.91 -4.86 -15.78
CA SER A 163 18.63 -4.25 -15.38
C SER A 163 18.82 -3.00 -14.50
N ILE A 164 19.69 -3.09 -13.48
CA ILE A 164 20.03 -1.95 -12.60
C ILE A 164 20.66 -0.81 -13.40
N ALA A 165 21.63 -1.11 -14.28
CA ALA A 165 22.30 -0.11 -15.09
C ALA A 165 21.33 0.58 -16.08
N LEU A 166 20.38 -0.14 -16.67
CA LEU A 166 19.34 0.41 -17.53
C LEU A 166 18.39 1.33 -16.74
N PHE A 167 18.03 0.96 -15.51
CA PHE A 167 17.25 1.81 -14.61
C PHE A 167 18.00 3.13 -14.30
N ILE A 168 19.28 3.05 -13.90
CA ILE A 168 20.11 4.22 -13.60
C ILE A 168 20.26 5.11 -14.84
N ARG A 169 20.47 4.49 -16.01
CA ARG A 169 20.58 5.21 -17.29
C ARG A 169 19.31 6.00 -17.61
N ARG A 170 18.13 5.44 -17.37
CA ARG A 170 16.85 6.14 -17.53
C ARG A 170 16.77 7.36 -16.60
N LEU A 171 17.17 7.20 -15.33
CA LEU A 171 17.22 8.31 -14.37
C LEU A 171 18.23 9.40 -14.78
N ALA A 172 19.41 9.00 -15.27
CA ALA A 172 20.49 9.89 -15.69
C ALA A 172 20.17 10.71 -16.94
N SER A 173 19.29 10.23 -17.83
CA SER A 173 18.91 10.94 -19.04
C SER A 173 18.27 12.32 -18.79
N GLY A 174 17.69 12.53 -17.61
CA GLY A 174 17.17 13.83 -17.17
C GLY A 174 18.22 14.76 -16.52
N ALA A 175 19.44 14.27 -16.24
CA ALA A 175 20.46 15.00 -15.47
C ALA A 175 21.64 15.50 -16.32
N SER A 176 22.34 14.62 -17.06
CA SER A 176 23.44 15.06 -17.94
C SER A 176 23.82 14.03 -19.01
N ARG A 177 24.30 14.52 -20.16
CA ARG A 177 24.76 13.68 -21.28
C ARG A 177 26.01 12.84 -20.93
N ARG A 178 26.84 13.33 -20.00
CA ARG A 178 28.04 12.63 -19.49
C ARG A 178 27.66 11.40 -18.66
N TRP A 179 26.64 11.50 -17.83
CA TRP A 179 26.16 10.37 -17.02
C TRP A 179 25.51 9.27 -17.85
N LYS A 180 24.82 9.63 -18.93
CA LYS A 180 24.32 8.67 -19.90
C LYS A 180 25.45 7.86 -20.54
N TRP A 181 26.50 8.54 -21.01
CA TRP A 181 27.69 7.91 -21.59
C TRP A 181 28.39 6.96 -20.60
N PHE A 182 28.53 7.37 -19.35
CA PHE A 182 29.09 6.50 -18.30
C PHE A 182 28.27 5.20 -18.14
N CYS A 183 26.94 5.30 -18.10
CA CYS A 183 26.07 4.13 -17.98
C CYS A 183 26.16 3.21 -19.21
N ASP A 184 26.28 3.78 -20.41
CA ASP A 184 26.44 3.03 -21.66
C ASP A 184 27.77 2.26 -21.70
N VAL A 185 28.88 2.89 -21.27
CA VAL A 185 30.18 2.22 -21.14
C VAL A 185 30.12 1.10 -20.11
N PHE A 186 29.50 1.36 -18.95
CA PHE A 186 29.35 0.34 -17.92
C PHE A 186 28.53 -0.87 -18.42
N LEU A 187 27.41 -0.64 -19.11
CA LEU A 187 26.63 -1.70 -19.75
C LEU A 187 27.47 -2.54 -20.71
N ALA A 188 28.33 -1.92 -21.52
CA ALA A 188 29.25 -2.64 -22.40
C ALA A 188 30.23 -3.52 -21.62
N THR A 189 30.78 -3.02 -20.49
CA THR A 189 31.67 -3.83 -19.64
C THR A 189 30.98 -5.03 -18.99
N VAL A 190 29.71 -4.89 -18.60
CA VAL A 190 28.93 -6.00 -18.05
C VAL A 190 28.59 -7.02 -19.14
N GLY A 191 28.24 -6.56 -20.34
CA GLY A 191 28.04 -7.43 -21.50
C GLY A 191 29.29 -8.23 -21.87
N ALA A 192 30.46 -7.58 -21.90
CA ALA A 192 31.74 -8.24 -22.14
C ALA A 192 32.07 -9.27 -21.05
N TYR A 193 31.81 -8.93 -19.78
CA TYR A 193 31.97 -9.85 -18.65
C TYR A 193 31.05 -11.08 -18.77
N MET A 194 29.79 -10.89 -19.15
CA MET A 194 28.82 -11.96 -19.34
C MET A 194 29.30 -12.98 -20.38
N LEU A 195 29.79 -12.49 -21.53
CA LEU A 195 30.36 -13.32 -22.59
C LEU A 195 31.65 -14.01 -22.14
N LEU A 196 32.55 -13.27 -21.46
CA LEU A 196 33.77 -13.84 -20.91
C LEU A 196 33.46 -14.98 -19.94
N ALA A 197 32.55 -14.77 -18.99
CA ALA A 197 32.16 -15.78 -18.03
C ALA A 197 31.54 -17.01 -18.72
N PHE A 198 30.67 -16.80 -19.71
CA PHE A 198 30.06 -17.90 -20.46
C PHE A 198 31.10 -18.77 -21.17
N PHE A 199 31.92 -18.17 -22.03
CA PHE A 199 32.89 -18.93 -22.83
C PHE A 199 34.05 -19.49 -22.01
N TRP A 200 34.53 -18.75 -21.02
CA TRP A 200 35.62 -19.24 -20.17
C TRP A 200 35.16 -20.43 -19.32
N LEU A 201 33.93 -20.43 -18.81
CA LEU A 201 33.38 -21.56 -18.07
C LEU A 201 32.99 -22.73 -18.97
N LEU A 202 32.56 -22.48 -20.20
CA LEU A 202 32.22 -23.53 -21.15
C LEU A 202 33.46 -24.30 -21.64
N PHE A 203 34.59 -23.61 -21.82
CA PHE A 203 35.82 -24.18 -22.37
C PHE A 203 36.95 -24.30 -21.33
N THR A 204 36.63 -24.60 -20.07
CA THR A 204 37.65 -24.69 -19.00
C THR A 204 38.55 -25.93 -19.14
N CYS A 205 38.02 -27.04 -19.67
CA CYS A 205 38.74 -28.29 -19.84
C CYS A 205 38.69 -28.78 -21.29
N TYR A 206 39.74 -29.48 -21.72
CA TYR A 206 39.76 -30.27 -22.94
C TYR A 206 40.05 -31.74 -22.60
N PRO A 207 39.14 -32.69 -22.93
CA PRO A 207 37.80 -32.49 -23.50
C PRO A 207 36.82 -31.84 -22.51
N ILE A 208 35.79 -31.16 -23.02
CA ILE A 208 34.86 -30.33 -22.22
C ILE A 208 34.12 -31.18 -21.17
N GLN A 209 33.78 -32.42 -21.51
CA GLN A 209 33.06 -33.35 -20.63
C GLN A 209 33.83 -33.68 -19.34
N ALA A 210 35.15 -33.56 -19.35
CA ALA A 210 35.99 -33.78 -18.16
C ALA A 210 35.79 -32.72 -17.07
N GLN A 211 35.06 -31.63 -17.37
CA GLN A 211 34.69 -30.60 -16.42
C GLN A 211 33.59 -31.06 -15.46
N TRP A 212 32.58 -31.78 -15.95
CA TRP A 212 31.37 -32.13 -15.19
C TRP A 212 31.22 -33.64 -14.93
N SER A 213 32.10 -34.49 -15.46
CA SER A 213 32.17 -35.92 -15.13
C SER A 213 33.57 -36.31 -14.67
N LEU A 214 33.67 -36.74 -13.41
CA LEU A 214 34.90 -37.27 -12.82
C LEU A 214 35.29 -38.60 -13.48
N HIS A 215 34.31 -39.44 -13.78
CA HIS A 215 34.50 -40.70 -14.48
C HIS A 215 35.19 -40.48 -15.83
N THR A 216 34.65 -39.55 -16.64
CA THR A 216 35.23 -39.18 -17.95
C THR A 216 36.66 -38.65 -17.80
N ARG A 217 36.91 -37.86 -16.75
CA ARG A 217 38.24 -37.33 -16.44
C ARG A 217 39.25 -38.43 -16.07
N GLY A 218 38.80 -39.52 -15.44
CA GLY A 218 39.61 -40.68 -15.11
C GLY A 218 39.95 -41.58 -16.29
N ILE A 219 39.00 -41.75 -17.22
CA ILE A 219 39.17 -42.63 -18.39
C ILE A 219 40.01 -41.97 -19.49
N SER A 220 39.90 -40.65 -19.64
CA SER A 220 40.56 -39.92 -20.73
C SER A 220 42.09 -40.12 -20.71
N GLU A 221 42.65 -40.57 -21.84
CA GLU A 221 44.09 -40.69 -22.09
C GLU A 221 44.39 -39.94 -23.41
N PRO A 222 45.26 -38.91 -23.43
CA PRO A 222 46.03 -38.36 -22.30
C PRO A 222 45.14 -37.68 -21.24
N SER A 223 45.71 -37.45 -20.05
CA SER A 223 45.00 -36.79 -18.94
C SER A 223 44.43 -35.43 -19.39
N PRO A 224 43.15 -35.12 -19.06
CA PRO A 224 42.52 -33.87 -19.47
C PRO A 224 43.31 -32.64 -19.03
N GLN A 225 43.44 -31.66 -19.94
CA GLN A 225 44.04 -30.38 -19.63
C GLN A 225 42.93 -29.41 -19.23
N CYS A 226 42.98 -28.95 -17.98
CA CYS A 226 42.03 -27.99 -17.43
C CYS A 226 42.76 -26.74 -16.96
N LEU A 227 42.15 -25.58 -17.21
CA LEU A 227 42.58 -24.32 -16.61
C LEU A 227 42.35 -24.35 -15.10
N ASP A 228 43.17 -23.61 -14.34
CA ASP A 228 43.02 -23.51 -12.89
C ASP A 228 41.66 -22.88 -12.51
N THR A 229 40.76 -23.72 -12.02
CA THR A 229 39.39 -23.34 -11.66
C THR A 229 39.35 -22.40 -10.46
N ILE A 230 40.37 -22.43 -9.60
CA ILE A 230 40.47 -21.56 -8.41
C ILE A 230 40.81 -20.14 -8.84
N SER A 231 41.88 -19.96 -9.62
CA SER A 231 42.26 -18.64 -10.17
C SER A 231 41.17 -18.07 -11.06
N GLN A 232 40.56 -18.89 -11.92
CA GLN A 232 39.42 -18.49 -12.74
C GLN A 232 38.26 -17.97 -11.88
N GLY A 233 37.87 -18.71 -10.84
CA GLY A 233 36.82 -18.31 -9.91
C GLY A 233 37.12 -16.98 -9.21
N ARG A 234 38.37 -16.79 -8.75
CA ARG A 234 38.82 -15.55 -8.11
C ARG A 234 38.78 -14.35 -9.05
N ILE A 235 39.19 -14.52 -10.30
CA ILE A 235 39.16 -13.45 -11.32
C ILE A 235 37.70 -13.06 -11.62
N LEU A 236 36.84 -14.02 -11.94
CA LEU A 236 35.44 -13.75 -12.25
C LEU A 236 34.69 -13.15 -11.05
N SER A 237 34.98 -13.62 -9.83
CA SER A 237 34.45 -13.05 -8.59
C SER A 237 34.99 -11.64 -8.33
N GLY A 238 36.27 -11.37 -8.63
CA GLY A 238 36.88 -10.05 -8.46
C GLY A 238 36.28 -9.01 -9.40
N LEU A 239 36.10 -9.36 -10.68
CA LEU A 239 35.40 -8.54 -11.65
C LEU A 239 33.93 -8.31 -11.24
N HIS A 240 33.27 -9.34 -10.72
CA HIS A 240 31.89 -9.23 -10.22
C HIS A 240 31.78 -8.18 -9.10
N VAL A 241 32.67 -8.24 -8.10
CA VAL A 241 32.74 -7.31 -6.98
C VAL A 241 33.08 -5.89 -7.46
N ALA A 242 34.07 -5.73 -8.33
CA ALA A 242 34.47 -4.43 -8.86
C ALA A 242 33.31 -3.72 -9.58
N GLN A 243 32.58 -4.45 -10.43
CA GLN A 243 31.38 -3.94 -11.09
C GLN A 243 30.26 -3.58 -10.09
N GLY A 244 30.10 -4.37 -9.01
CA GLY A 244 29.15 -4.09 -7.94
C GLY A 244 29.47 -2.77 -7.21
N MET A 245 30.75 -2.50 -6.92
CA MET A 245 31.18 -1.23 -6.33
C MET A 245 30.89 -0.03 -7.25
N ILE A 246 31.09 -0.19 -8.56
CA ILE A 246 30.77 0.85 -9.54
C ILE A 246 29.27 1.12 -9.57
N LEU A 247 28.43 0.08 -9.60
CA LEU A 247 26.97 0.22 -9.55
C LEU A 247 26.46 0.85 -8.26
N LEU A 248 27.07 0.52 -7.13
CA LEU A 248 26.68 1.08 -5.84
C LEU A 248 26.99 2.58 -5.76
N SER A 249 28.10 3.02 -6.36
CA SER A 249 28.53 4.43 -6.32
C SER A 249 27.79 5.34 -7.31
N ALA A 250 27.39 4.85 -8.49
CA ALA A 250 26.80 5.69 -9.54
C ALA A 250 25.50 6.44 -9.12
N PRO A 251 24.51 5.79 -8.46
CA PRO A 251 23.29 6.47 -7.98
C PRO A 251 23.58 7.48 -6.88
N ILE A 252 24.59 7.23 -6.03
CA ILE A 252 24.97 8.12 -4.91
C ILE A 252 25.38 9.49 -5.46
N VAL A 253 26.22 9.49 -6.49
CA VAL A 253 26.69 10.73 -7.12
C VAL A 253 25.56 11.46 -7.85
N ILE A 254 24.67 10.72 -8.53
CA ILE A 254 23.52 11.31 -9.23
C ILE A 254 22.52 11.93 -8.23
N LEU A 255 22.17 11.21 -7.16
CA LEU A 255 21.23 11.67 -6.13
C LEU A 255 21.79 12.80 -5.25
N TRP A 256 23.11 13.03 -5.28
CA TRP A 256 23.73 14.20 -4.66
C TRP A 256 23.54 15.48 -5.45
N THR A 257 23.45 15.40 -6.78
CA THR A 257 23.29 16.59 -7.64
C THR A 257 21.83 17.03 -7.81
N ILE A 258 20.87 16.13 -7.56
CA ILE A 258 19.43 16.41 -7.70
C ILE A 258 18.86 16.93 -6.36
N GLN A 259 18.14 18.05 -6.40
CA GLN A 259 17.44 18.59 -5.22
C GLN A 259 16.16 17.78 -4.91
N MET A 260 16.23 16.91 -3.91
CA MET A 260 15.11 16.07 -3.45
C MET A 260 14.93 16.19 -1.94
N ASN A 261 13.71 15.95 -1.45
CA ASN A 261 13.40 15.89 -0.02
C ASN A 261 14.33 14.90 0.70
N ARG A 262 14.92 15.30 1.85
CA ARG A 262 15.89 14.51 2.62
C ARG A 262 15.35 13.11 2.97
N ALA A 263 14.07 12.98 3.31
CA ALA A 263 13.46 11.68 3.62
C ALA A 263 13.45 10.72 2.42
N LYS A 264 13.12 11.21 1.22
CA LYS A 264 13.16 10.43 -0.03
C LYS A 264 14.58 10.05 -0.41
N LYS A 265 15.53 10.97 -0.17
CA LYS A 265 16.95 10.73 -0.39
C LYS A 265 17.49 9.63 0.52
N ILE A 266 17.20 9.69 1.83
CA ILE A 266 17.58 8.67 2.82
C ILE A 266 17.00 7.30 2.46
N ARG A 267 15.73 7.23 2.04
CA ARG A 267 15.10 5.96 1.65
C ARG A 267 15.74 5.34 0.40
N LEU A 268 16.03 6.15 -0.62
CA LEU A 268 16.75 5.67 -1.79
C LEU A 268 18.13 5.14 -1.41
N PHE A 269 18.87 5.83 -0.52
CA PHE A 269 20.14 5.33 0.01
C PHE A 269 19.99 4.00 0.76
N ALA A 270 18.91 3.80 1.51
CA ALA A 270 18.63 2.54 2.18
C ALA A 270 18.39 1.38 1.20
N PHE A 271 17.73 1.62 0.06
CA PHE A 271 17.59 0.61 -0.99
C PHE A 271 18.92 0.24 -1.61
N TRP A 272 19.81 1.22 -1.83
CA TRP A 272 21.16 0.95 -2.31
C TRP A 272 22.03 0.23 -1.27
N ALA A 273 21.77 0.44 0.03
CA ALA A 273 22.47 -0.27 1.10
C ALA A 273 22.20 -1.79 1.09
N VAL A 274 21.00 -2.22 0.68
CA VAL A 274 20.69 -3.65 0.46
C VAL A 274 21.63 -4.25 -0.60
N GLY A 275 21.87 -3.51 -1.69
CA GLY A 275 22.87 -3.86 -2.70
C GLY A 275 24.33 -3.76 -2.22
N GLY A 276 24.59 -3.06 -1.11
CA GLY A 276 25.91 -3.04 -0.47
C GLY A 276 26.25 -4.37 0.21
N ILE A 277 25.25 -5.08 0.73
CA ILE A 277 25.43 -6.38 1.40
C ILE A 277 25.95 -7.44 0.41
N THR A 278 25.50 -7.41 -0.84
CA THR A 278 25.96 -8.36 -1.87
C THR A 278 27.43 -8.15 -2.23
N VAL A 279 27.85 -6.89 -2.37
CA VAL A 279 29.25 -6.52 -2.62
C VAL A 279 30.13 -6.94 -1.44
N LEU A 280 29.66 -6.73 -0.20
CA LEU A 280 30.36 -7.16 1.00
C LEU A 280 30.52 -8.68 1.06
N GLY A 281 29.46 -9.44 0.79
CA GLY A 281 29.53 -10.90 0.70
C GLY A 281 30.49 -11.38 -0.39
N GLY A 282 30.52 -10.70 -1.54
CA GLY A 282 31.50 -10.93 -2.60
C GLY A 282 32.94 -10.66 -2.17
N LEU A 283 33.18 -9.60 -1.39
CA LEU A 283 34.49 -9.26 -0.85
C LEU A 283 34.94 -10.28 0.21
N LEU A 284 34.03 -10.68 1.12
CA LEU A 284 34.29 -11.71 2.13
C LEU A 284 34.67 -13.05 1.51
N ARG A 285 34.06 -13.43 0.37
CA ARG A 285 34.47 -14.61 -0.40
C ARG A 285 35.91 -14.55 -0.89
N GLN A 286 36.46 -13.36 -1.15
CA GLN A 286 37.83 -13.20 -1.65
C GLN A 286 38.89 -13.30 -0.56
N VAL A 287 38.58 -12.88 0.67
CA VAL A 287 39.52 -12.93 1.79
C VAL A 287 39.52 -14.26 2.54
N ARG A 288 38.57 -15.15 2.27
CA ARG A 288 38.49 -16.44 2.97
C ARG A 288 39.54 -17.44 2.46
N PRO A 289 40.28 -18.11 3.38
CA PRO A 289 41.24 -19.14 3.01
C PRO A 289 40.55 -20.32 2.32
N LEU A 290 41.10 -20.77 1.20
CA LEU A 290 40.53 -21.78 0.31
C LEU A 290 40.79 -23.24 0.75
N VAL A 291 41.18 -23.47 2.00
CA VAL A 291 41.54 -24.81 2.51
C VAL A 291 40.46 -25.30 3.45
N HIS A 292 39.36 -25.75 2.87
CA HIS A 292 38.31 -26.47 3.59
C HIS A 292 38.76 -27.91 3.81
N ARG A 293 38.77 -28.35 5.07
CA ARG A 293 39.12 -29.74 5.41
C ARG A 293 38.01 -30.70 4.99
N ASP A 294 36.77 -30.22 4.89
CA ASP A 294 35.60 -31.01 4.51
C ASP A 294 34.80 -30.29 3.42
N MET A 295 34.95 -30.73 2.18
CA MET A 295 34.52 -29.96 1.01
C MET A 295 33.00 -29.90 0.85
N THR A 296 32.30 -31.03 1.00
CA THR A 296 30.83 -31.10 0.85
C THR A 296 30.09 -30.44 2.02
N TRP A 297 30.71 -30.42 3.20
CA TRP A 297 30.18 -29.77 4.40
C TRP A 297 30.35 -28.24 4.38
N ASP A 298 31.55 -27.76 4.06
CA ASP A 298 31.87 -26.34 4.03
C ASP A 298 31.29 -25.63 2.80
N TYR A 299 30.97 -26.37 1.74
CA TYR A 299 30.31 -25.87 0.53
C TYR A 299 29.04 -25.06 0.82
N VAL A 300 28.28 -25.46 1.84
CA VAL A 300 27.02 -24.81 2.26
C VAL A 300 27.22 -23.32 2.54
N GLU A 301 28.39 -22.93 3.02
CA GLU A 301 28.69 -21.53 3.32
C GLU A 301 28.88 -20.69 2.04
N VAL A 302 29.54 -21.25 1.04
CA VAL A 302 29.68 -20.63 -0.29
C VAL A 302 28.31 -20.51 -0.95
N LEU A 303 27.50 -21.58 -0.85
CA LEU A 303 26.13 -21.64 -1.33
C LEU A 303 25.24 -20.54 -0.72
N ALA A 304 25.35 -20.31 0.59
CA ALA A 304 24.57 -19.27 1.27
C ALA A 304 24.87 -17.88 0.69
N TRP A 305 26.15 -17.55 0.50
CA TRP A 305 26.57 -16.26 -0.04
C TRP A 305 26.18 -16.06 -1.51
N THR A 306 26.34 -17.08 -2.36
CA THR A 306 25.95 -17.00 -3.78
C THR A 306 24.44 -16.89 -3.95
N SER A 307 23.66 -17.62 -3.16
CA SER A 307 22.20 -17.55 -3.16
C SER A 307 21.70 -16.18 -2.68
N LEU A 308 22.33 -15.62 -1.65
CA LEU A 308 22.02 -14.28 -1.15
C LEU A 308 22.34 -13.19 -2.19
N ASP A 309 23.44 -13.34 -2.94
CA ASP A 309 23.83 -12.43 -4.02
C ASP A 309 22.73 -12.35 -5.11
N LEU A 310 22.16 -13.49 -5.51
CA LEU A 310 21.05 -13.56 -6.47
C LEU A 310 19.76 -12.94 -5.92
N ALA A 311 19.37 -13.30 -4.69
CA ALA A 311 18.17 -12.79 -4.05
C ALA A 311 18.23 -11.27 -3.82
N LEU A 312 19.26 -10.79 -3.11
CA LEU A 312 19.41 -9.37 -2.80
C LEU A 312 19.70 -8.53 -4.05
N GLY A 313 20.38 -9.08 -5.06
CA GLY A 313 20.54 -8.44 -6.35
C GLY A 313 19.21 -8.19 -7.05
N THR A 314 18.32 -9.20 -7.07
CA THR A 314 16.98 -9.11 -7.66
C THR A 314 16.07 -8.15 -6.89
N VAL A 315 16.13 -8.19 -5.55
CA VAL A 315 15.47 -7.23 -4.66
C VAL A 315 15.94 -5.82 -5.01
N THR A 316 17.25 -5.57 -5.00
CA THR A 316 17.85 -4.25 -5.27
C THR A 316 17.46 -3.71 -6.64
N ALA A 317 17.38 -4.57 -7.67
CA ALA A 317 16.91 -4.18 -8.99
C ALA A 317 15.44 -3.73 -9.00
N SER A 318 14.61 -4.30 -8.13
CA SER A 318 13.17 -4.09 -8.10
C SER A 318 12.73 -2.95 -7.16
N LEU A 319 13.46 -2.72 -6.06
CA LEU A 319 13.15 -1.70 -5.04
C LEU A 319 12.88 -0.29 -5.60
N PRO A 320 13.62 0.24 -6.59
CA PRO A 320 13.38 1.60 -7.08
C PRO A 320 12.01 1.79 -7.76
N VAL A 321 11.46 0.73 -8.37
CA VAL A 321 10.09 0.74 -8.95
C VAL A 321 9.04 0.63 -7.84
N LEU A 322 9.38 -0.07 -6.76
CA LEU A 322 8.52 -0.30 -5.60
C LEU A 322 8.53 0.85 -4.58
N ASP A 323 9.36 1.90 -4.78
CA ASP A 323 9.52 3.04 -3.85
C ASP A 323 8.18 3.69 -3.44
N GLY A 324 7.22 3.75 -4.37
CA GLY A 324 5.87 4.27 -4.12
C GLY A 324 5.14 3.49 -3.03
N MET A 325 5.18 2.15 -3.09
CA MET A 325 4.51 1.26 -2.13
C MET A 325 5.30 1.13 -0.81
N LEU A 326 6.63 1.06 -0.91
CA LEU A 326 7.52 0.88 0.25
C LEU A 326 7.65 2.13 1.13
N SER A 327 7.21 3.28 0.62
CA SER A 327 7.18 4.52 1.40
C SER A 327 6.38 4.39 2.70
N ASN A 328 5.28 3.64 2.69
CA ASN A 328 4.43 3.41 3.85
C ASN A 328 5.08 2.45 4.87
N VAL A 329 5.72 1.38 4.38
CA VAL A 329 6.45 0.40 5.20
C VAL A 329 7.68 1.03 5.86
N TRP A 330 8.40 1.89 5.14
CA TRP A 330 9.54 2.64 5.67
C TRP A 330 9.14 3.58 6.82
N HIS A 331 7.99 4.25 6.70
CA HIS A 331 7.48 5.13 7.76
C HIS A 331 7.08 4.33 9.00
N TRP A 332 6.44 3.16 8.84
CA TRP A 332 6.15 2.23 9.93
C TRP A 332 7.42 1.69 10.60
N ALA A 333 8.42 1.28 9.82
CA ALA A 333 9.69 0.76 10.36
C ALA A 333 10.48 1.85 11.13
N MET A 334 10.56 3.06 10.58
CA MET A 334 11.22 4.21 11.25
C MET A 334 10.51 4.62 12.55
N THR A 335 9.17 4.54 12.61
CA THR A 335 8.42 4.79 13.87
C THR A 335 8.55 3.65 14.87
N SER A 336 8.62 2.40 14.40
CA SER A 336 8.80 1.22 15.26
C SER A 336 10.19 1.11 15.88
N ILE A 337 11.24 1.63 15.21
CA ILE A 337 12.63 1.66 15.74
C ILE A 337 12.87 2.91 16.62
N GLY A 338 11.85 3.76 16.84
CA GLY A 338 11.98 4.95 17.68
C GLY A 338 12.95 6.00 17.13
N VAL A 339 13.33 5.92 15.85
CA VAL A 339 14.17 6.92 15.19
C VAL A 339 13.32 8.15 14.87
N SER A 340 13.04 8.92 15.91
CA SER A 340 12.66 10.32 15.79
C SER A 340 13.78 11.04 15.03
N SER A 341 13.51 11.48 13.80
CA SER A 341 14.42 12.41 13.15
C SER A 341 14.31 13.75 13.87
N ASN A 342 15.19 13.96 14.84
CA ASN A 342 15.54 15.30 15.34
C ASN A 342 16.16 16.08 14.17
N GLY A 343 15.30 16.72 13.38
CA GLY A 343 15.67 17.76 12.44
C GLY A 343 15.89 19.05 13.20
N THR A 344 17.14 19.26 13.62
CA THR A 344 17.68 20.53 14.11
C THR A 344 17.23 21.70 13.24
N VAL A 345 16.44 22.60 13.84
CA VAL A 345 16.21 23.95 13.33
C VAL A 345 17.52 24.72 13.53
N SER A 346 18.31 24.86 12.47
CA SER A 346 19.37 25.86 12.42
C SER A 346 18.72 27.23 12.29
N ASN A 347 18.47 27.89 13.42
CA ASN A 347 18.19 29.32 13.45
C ASN A 347 19.49 30.06 13.13
N ASN A 348 19.61 30.57 11.91
CA ASN A 348 20.54 31.64 11.60
C ASN A 348 19.95 32.51 10.49
N SER A 349 19.32 33.61 10.90
CA SER A 349 19.35 34.96 10.30
C SER A 349 18.09 35.72 10.70
N ALA A 350 18.17 36.40 11.84
CA ALA A 350 17.34 37.55 12.10
C ALA A 350 17.79 38.72 11.21
N PRO A 351 16.88 39.61 10.79
CA PRO A 351 17.16 41.02 10.72
C PRO A 351 16.61 41.71 11.97
N ARG A 352 17.55 42.25 12.75
CA ARG A 352 17.45 43.39 13.67
C ARG A 352 16.15 44.22 13.55
N VAL A 353 15.42 44.32 14.65
CA VAL A 353 14.66 45.53 14.99
C VAL A 353 14.95 45.88 16.45
N GLN A 354 15.13 47.17 16.67
CA GLN A 354 15.67 47.87 17.84
C GLN A 354 15.05 47.50 19.19
N GLU A 355 15.94 47.37 20.19
CA GLU A 355 15.63 47.66 21.58
C GLU A 355 15.45 49.18 21.78
N SER A 356 14.38 49.56 22.48
CA SER A 356 14.34 50.79 23.26
C SER A 356 13.50 50.58 24.53
N ASP A 357 14.23 50.71 25.63
CA ASP A 357 13.87 51.15 26.98
C ASP A 357 13.56 50.19 28.13
N PRO A 358 14.16 50.46 29.32
CA PRO A 358 14.14 49.60 30.50
C PRO A 358 13.13 50.09 31.58
N ASN A 359 13.05 49.30 32.65
CA ASN A 359 12.35 49.53 33.93
C ASN A 359 10.88 49.10 33.97
N VAL A 360 10.62 47.94 34.60
CA VAL A 360 9.83 47.86 35.84
C VAL A 360 10.29 46.64 36.63
N SER A 361 10.83 46.88 37.83
CA SER A 361 10.99 45.86 38.88
C SER A 361 9.65 45.60 39.57
N SER A 362 9.31 44.35 39.88
CA SER A 362 8.85 43.96 41.23
C SER A 362 8.51 42.46 41.37
N ARG A 363 9.23 41.83 42.29
CA ARG A 363 8.78 40.90 43.35
C ARG A 363 8.05 39.60 42.99
N MET A 364 8.76 38.49 43.25
CA MET A 364 8.23 37.21 43.73
C MET A 364 7.60 37.35 45.13
N PRO A 365 6.75 36.38 45.53
CA PRO A 365 7.17 35.29 46.45
C PRO A 365 6.74 33.91 45.90
N SER A 366 7.60 32.88 45.81
CA SER A 366 8.19 31.98 46.83
C SER A 366 7.22 30.99 47.50
N GLY A 367 7.52 29.69 47.34
CA GLY A 367 6.98 28.53 48.08
C GLY A 367 6.17 27.59 47.17
N MET A 368 6.42 26.28 47.03
CA MET A 368 7.10 25.34 47.93
C MET A 368 7.53 24.08 47.15
N HIS A 369 8.62 23.46 47.61
CA HIS A 369 9.29 22.27 47.11
C HIS A 369 8.56 20.95 47.39
N GLY A 370 8.88 19.95 46.54
CA GLY A 370 9.05 18.54 46.91
C GLY A 370 7.79 17.69 46.88
N SER A 371 7.81 16.42 46.47
CA SER A 371 8.88 15.53 46.06
C SER A 371 8.25 14.28 45.42
N SER A 372 9.05 13.62 44.60
CA SER A 372 8.90 12.25 44.09
C SER A 372 8.70 11.19 45.17
N GLU A 373 8.03 10.09 44.83
CA GLU A 373 8.28 8.67 45.20
C GLU A 373 7.08 7.84 44.71
N SER A 374 7.21 6.98 43.71
CA SER A 374 7.74 5.59 43.68
C SER A 374 6.70 4.52 44.03
N GLU A 375 6.68 3.49 43.19
CA GLU A 375 5.88 2.27 43.24
C GLU A 375 6.14 1.43 44.51
N GLU A 376 5.12 0.71 45.01
CA GLU A 376 5.11 -0.77 45.12
C GLU A 376 3.93 -1.33 45.94
N ASN A 377 3.30 -2.37 45.36
CA ASN A 377 2.83 -3.63 45.95
C ASN A 377 2.07 -3.66 47.29
N ILE A 378 0.80 -4.10 47.23
CA ILE A 378 0.21 -5.00 48.25
C ILE A 378 -0.54 -6.14 47.55
N VAL A 379 -0.04 -7.37 47.78
CA VAL A 379 -0.70 -8.65 47.51
C VAL A 379 -1.56 -9.04 48.71
N GLY A 380 -2.79 -9.51 48.48
CA GLY A 380 -3.66 -10.03 49.54
C GLY A 380 -4.86 -10.83 49.02
N ARG A 381 -4.63 -12.14 48.82
CA ARG A 381 -5.55 -13.29 48.65
C ARG A 381 -7.07 -13.07 48.83
N GLY A 382 -7.81 -13.40 47.78
CA GLY A 382 -8.71 -14.56 47.70
C GLY A 382 -10.00 -14.57 48.54
N GLN A 383 -11.14 -14.48 47.85
CA GLN A 383 -12.28 -15.40 47.99
C GLN A 383 -13.30 -15.16 46.87
N SER A 384 -13.68 -16.25 46.21
CA SER A 384 -14.78 -16.34 45.27
C SER A 384 -16.12 -16.33 46.01
N PHE A 385 -17.09 -15.51 45.59
CA PHE A 385 -18.52 -15.80 45.80
C PHE A 385 -19.40 -15.06 44.78
N TRP A 386 -20.44 -15.80 44.38
CA TRP A 386 -21.43 -15.67 43.33
C TRP A 386 -22.16 -14.33 43.13
N PHE A 387 -22.58 -14.14 41.86
CA PHE A 387 -23.53 -13.18 41.31
C PHE A 387 -24.63 -12.68 42.27
N THR A 388 -24.78 -11.35 42.34
CA THR A 388 -26.11 -10.71 42.40
C THR A 388 -26.13 -9.43 41.58
N ASN A 389 -27.12 -9.34 40.71
CA ASN A 389 -27.60 -8.15 40.01
C ASN A 389 -27.56 -6.89 40.88
N THR A 390 -26.85 -5.87 40.38
CA THR A 390 -27.16 -4.47 40.68
C THR A 390 -27.20 -3.70 39.37
N LEU A 391 -28.37 -3.14 39.09
CA LEU A 391 -28.71 -2.25 37.99
C LEU A 391 -27.57 -1.27 37.66
N PRO A 392 -27.21 -1.06 36.39
CA PRO A 392 -26.31 0.03 36.06
C PRO A 392 -27.06 1.35 36.23
N ILE A 393 -26.54 2.16 37.14
CA ILE A 393 -26.84 3.59 37.25
C ILE A 393 -26.69 4.17 35.84
N THR A 394 -27.81 4.59 35.23
CA THR A 394 -27.81 5.29 33.94
C THR A 394 -27.21 6.67 34.16
N TYR A 395 -25.88 6.77 34.15
CA TYR A 395 -25.24 8.01 33.75
C TYR A 395 -25.74 8.32 32.34
N ASN A 396 -26.15 9.56 32.13
CA ASN A 396 -26.61 10.07 30.84
C ASN A 396 -25.38 10.16 29.90
N VAL A 397 -24.84 9.02 29.50
CA VAL A 397 -23.65 8.92 28.66
C VAL A 397 -24.10 9.25 27.24
N MET A 398 -23.64 10.39 26.72
CA MET A 398 -23.74 10.67 25.29
C MET A 398 -23.04 9.53 24.54
N PRO A 399 -23.69 8.85 23.59
CA PRO A 399 -23.11 7.66 22.97
C PRO A 399 -21.82 7.96 22.20
N PHE A 400 -21.64 9.20 21.71
CA PHE A 400 -20.44 9.61 20.98
C PHE A 400 -19.65 10.70 21.72
N ASN A 401 -18.42 10.35 22.12
CA ASN A 401 -17.43 11.28 22.68
C ASN A 401 -16.24 11.41 21.72
N THR A 402 -16.40 12.17 20.64
CA THR A 402 -15.36 12.43 19.64
C THR A 402 -14.73 13.82 19.87
N GLU A 403 -13.58 14.06 19.24
CA GLU A 403 -12.97 15.40 19.28
C GLU A 403 -13.91 16.49 18.71
N LEU A 404 -14.72 16.13 17.72
CA LEU A 404 -15.71 17.01 17.13
C LEU A 404 -16.83 17.39 18.12
N THR A 405 -17.40 16.40 18.81
CA THR A 405 -18.51 16.65 19.77
C THR A 405 -18.03 17.52 20.94
N ARG A 406 -16.83 17.25 21.46
CA ARG A 406 -16.20 18.05 22.52
C ARG A 406 -15.91 19.49 22.10
N ALA A 407 -15.25 19.68 20.96
CA ALA A 407 -14.81 21.00 20.54
C ALA A 407 -15.96 21.92 20.14
N LEU A 408 -17.02 21.36 19.53
CA LEU A 408 -18.14 22.15 18.99
C LEU A 408 -19.36 22.19 19.90
N GLY A 409 -19.38 21.38 20.97
CA GLY A 409 -20.52 21.30 21.89
C GLY A 409 -21.77 20.68 21.26
N ILE A 410 -21.60 19.75 20.32
CA ILE A 410 -22.68 19.01 19.66
C ILE A 410 -22.79 17.60 20.24
N LYS A 411 -23.97 16.97 20.13
CA LYS A 411 -24.25 15.64 20.70
C LYS A 411 -23.85 14.52 19.75
N ILE A 412 -24.20 14.67 18.47
CA ILE A 412 -24.00 13.67 17.44
C ILE A 412 -22.91 14.20 16.50
N PRO A 413 -21.86 13.43 16.16
CA PRO A 413 -20.73 13.88 15.35
C PRO A 413 -21.10 13.98 13.85
N VAL A 414 -22.17 14.74 13.56
CA VAL A 414 -22.76 14.93 12.24
C VAL A 414 -22.85 16.43 11.97
N VAL A 415 -22.31 16.83 10.83
CA VAL A 415 -22.31 18.20 10.32
C VAL A 415 -23.18 18.28 9.07
N GLN A 416 -24.08 19.27 9.03
CA GLN A 416 -24.70 19.71 7.79
C GLN A 416 -23.78 20.74 7.15
N GLY A 417 -23.14 20.37 6.05
CA GLY A 417 -22.16 21.24 5.37
C GLY A 417 -22.82 22.41 4.64
N GLY A 418 -22.04 23.42 4.27
CA GLY A 418 -22.54 24.54 3.46
C GLY A 418 -23.18 24.07 2.16
N MET A 419 -24.46 24.41 1.97
CA MET A 419 -25.25 24.10 0.79
C MET A 419 -25.79 25.37 0.17
N GLN A 420 -25.28 25.74 -0.99
CA GLN A 420 -25.74 26.93 -1.71
C GLN A 420 -27.23 26.77 -2.07
N TRP A 421 -28.04 27.79 -1.75
CA TRP A 421 -29.49 27.83 -1.93
C TRP A 421 -30.33 26.89 -1.05
N VAL A 422 -29.72 26.18 -0.10
CA VAL A 422 -30.45 25.27 0.81
C VAL A 422 -30.14 25.57 2.28
N GLY A 423 -28.89 25.96 2.60
CA GLY A 423 -28.42 26.27 3.95
C GLY A 423 -28.93 27.60 4.50
N TYR A 424 -30.24 27.73 4.65
CA TYR A 424 -30.93 28.84 5.34
C TYR A 424 -31.18 28.53 6.82
N ALA A 425 -31.71 29.51 7.55
CA ALA A 425 -31.96 29.41 8.98
C ALA A 425 -32.85 28.23 9.38
N GLU A 426 -33.85 27.86 8.57
CA GLU A 426 -34.75 26.73 8.83
C GLU A 426 -33.95 25.42 8.99
N LEU A 427 -33.11 25.10 8.00
CA LEU A 427 -32.35 23.87 7.99
C LEU A 427 -31.23 23.89 9.04
N ALA A 428 -30.45 24.97 9.10
CA ALA A 428 -29.34 25.07 10.04
C ALA A 428 -29.83 24.98 11.49
N SER A 429 -30.92 25.68 11.84
CA SER A 429 -31.50 25.61 13.18
C SER A 429 -32.09 24.24 13.49
N ALA A 430 -32.74 23.57 12.53
CA ALA A 430 -33.28 22.23 12.71
C ALA A 430 -32.20 21.19 13.01
N VAL A 431 -31.09 21.20 12.25
CA VAL A 431 -29.94 20.30 12.48
C VAL A 431 -29.29 20.56 13.84
N SER A 432 -29.07 21.83 14.19
CA SER A 432 -28.53 22.21 15.50
C SER A 432 -29.45 21.83 16.65
N ASN A 433 -30.78 21.96 16.49
CA ASN A 433 -31.77 21.52 17.48
C ASN A 433 -31.80 19.99 17.64
N ALA A 434 -31.61 19.25 16.54
CA ALA A 434 -31.52 17.79 16.53
C ALA A 434 -30.23 17.23 17.14
N GLY A 435 -29.22 18.07 17.42
CA GLY A 435 -28.01 17.71 18.15
C GLY A 435 -26.75 17.56 17.30
N GLY A 436 -26.82 17.81 15.99
CA GLY A 436 -25.66 17.95 15.12
C GLY A 436 -25.19 19.40 15.01
N LEU A 437 -24.33 19.69 14.03
CA LEU A 437 -23.95 21.06 13.68
C LEU A 437 -24.67 21.51 12.40
N GLY A 438 -25.62 22.43 12.54
CA GLY A 438 -26.19 23.15 11.40
C GLY A 438 -25.31 24.29 10.91
N ILE A 439 -25.28 24.53 9.60
CA ILE A 439 -24.44 25.56 8.97
C ILE A 439 -25.25 26.40 7.98
N LEU A 440 -25.28 27.72 8.22
CA LEU A 440 -25.80 28.71 7.28
C LEU A 440 -24.81 28.93 6.13
N THR A 441 -25.30 29.06 4.90
CA THR A 441 -24.43 29.35 3.74
C THR A 441 -24.33 30.86 3.50
N ALA A 442 -23.14 31.45 3.71
CA ALA A 442 -22.94 32.90 3.59
C ALA A 442 -23.31 33.43 2.20
N LEU A 443 -22.83 32.78 1.14
CA LEU A 443 -23.01 33.23 -0.25
C LEU A 443 -24.39 32.92 -0.83
N THR A 444 -25.26 32.28 -0.07
CA THR A 444 -26.69 32.21 -0.40
C THR A 444 -27.36 33.57 -0.14
N GLN A 445 -26.78 34.38 0.74
CA GLN A 445 -27.22 35.74 0.99
C GLN A 445 -26.58 36.68 -0.04
N PRO A 446 -27.32 37.66 -0.58
CA PRO A 446 -26.83 38.51 -1.65
C PRO A 446 -25.84 39.57 -1.15
N SER A 447 -25.89 39.93 0.14
CA SER A 447 -24.99 40.91 0.76
C SER A 447 -24.56 40.49 2.17
N PRO A 448 -23.46 41.05 2.71
CA PRO A 448 -23.08 40.85 4.11
C PRO A 448 -24.18 41.26 5.10
N GLU A 449 -24.98 42.29 4.80
CA GLU A 449 -26.10 42.69 5.66
C GLU A 449 -27.21 41.64 5.67
N ASP A 450 -27.47 40.99 4.55
CA ASP A 450 -28.46 39.91 4.49
C ASP A 450 -27.95 38.65 5.20
N LEU A 451 -26.63 38.38 5.19
CA LEU A 451 -26.04 37.40 6.10
C LEU A 451 -26.29 37.77 7.57
N ARG A 452 -26.12 39.03 7.95
CA ARG A 452 -26.38 39.48 9.32
C ARG A 452 -27.83 39.19 9.73
N LYS A 453 -28.79 39.54 8.87
CA LYS A 453 -30.22 39.26 9.10
C LYS A 453 -30.48 37.76 9.24
N GLU A 454 -29.87 36.94 8.39
CA GLU A 454 -30.07 35.50 8.41
C GLU A 454 -29.46 34.83 9.65
N ILE A 455 -28.28 35.27 10.10
CA ILE A 455 -27.68 34.82 11.37
C ILE A 455 -28.62 35.14 12.55
N ARG A 456 -29.18 36.35 12.58
CA ARG A 456 -30.13 36.76 13.62
C ARG A 456 -31.42 35.95 13.56
N ARG A 457 -31.92 35.64 12.35
CA ARG A 457 -33.08 34.77 12.15
C ARG A 457 -32.83 33.34 12.63
N CYS A 458 -31.67 32.76 12.33
CA CYS A 458 -31.30 31.44 12.85
C CYS A 458 -31.28 31.39 14.39
N ARG A 459 -30.76 32.44 15.04
CA ARG A 459 -30.78 32.57 16.50
C ARG A 459 -32.17 32.65 17.13
N THR A 460 -33.19 33.08 16.38
CA THR A 460 -34.58 33.02 16.90
C THR A 460 -35.14 31.60 16.87
N MET A 461 -34.52 30.68 16.12
CA MET A 461 -34.99 29.31 15.89
C MET A 461 -34.16 28.26 16.66
N THR A 462 -32.92 28.57 17.05
CA THR A 462 -32.09 27.68 17.87
C THR A 462 -31.28 28.44 18.92
N LYS A 463 -31.09 27.78 20.08
CA LYS A 463 -30.13 28.18 21.12
C LYS A 463 -28.84 27.37 21.06
N ASN A 464 -28.80 26.32 20.24
CA ASN A 464 -27.64 25.45 20.11
C ASN A 464 -26.60 26.07 19.17
N PRO A 465 -25.32 25.66 19.26
CA PRO A 465 -24.29 26.12 18.33
C PRO A 465 -24.67 25.85 16.87
N PHE A 466 -24.42 26.83 16.01
CA PHE A 466 -24.49 26.69 14.56
C PHE A 466 -23.29 27.40 13.93
N GLY A 467 -22.93 26.99 12.73
CA GLY A 467 -21.83 27.56 11.96
C GLY A 467 -22.29 28.41 10.78
N VAL A 468 -21.32 29.05 10.13
CA VAL A 468 -21.50 29.69 8.82
C VAL A 468 -20.48 29.13 7.84
N ASN A 469 -20.91 28.73 6.65
CA ASN A 469 -20.05 28.36 5.54
C ASN A 469 -19.67 29.62 4.74
N LEU A 470 -18.38 29.80 4.49
CA LEU A 470 -17.83 30.81 3.58
C LEU A 470 -16.99 30.13 2.50
N THR A 471 -17.65 29.80 1.40
CA THR A 471 -17.05 29.14 0.24
C THR A 471 -16.36 30.16 -0.68
N LEU A 472 -15.11 29.90 -1.06
CA LEU A 472 -14.23 30.76 -1.84
C LEU A 472 -14.01 30.16 -3.24
N LEU A 473 -15.05 30.18 -4.07
CA LEU A 473 -14.99 29.61 -5.42
C LEU A 473 -14.54 30.63 -6.47
N PRO A 474 -13.98 30.17 -7.60
CA PRO A 474 -13.79 31.00 -8.78
C PRO A 474 -15.14 31.59 -9.21
N ALA A 475 -15.26 32.92 -9.17
CA ALA A 475 -16.45 33.63 -9.59
C ALA A 475 -16.06 34.74 -10.57
N MET A 476 -16.90 34.98 -11.59
CA MET A 476 -16.70 36.08 -12.54
C MET A 476 -16.65 37.45 -11.82
N VAL A 477 -17.48 37.60 -10.79
CA VAL A 477 -17.48 38.75 -9.89
C VAL A 477 -17.28 38.21 -8.48
N PRO A 478 -16.06 38.32 -7.90
CA PRO A 478 -15.79 37.80 -6.57
C PRO A 478 -16.59 38.60 -5.51
N PRO A 479 -17.31 37.92 -4.61
CA PRO A 479 -17.94 38.56 -3.45
C PRO A 479 -16.91 39.24 -2.54
N ASP A 480 -17.34 40.22 -1.74
CA ASP A 480 -16.52 40.81 -0.68
C ASP A 480 -16.39 39.85 0.51
N TYR A 481 -15.53 38.85 0.36
CA TYR A 481 -15.29 37.81 1.37
C TYR A 481 -14.86 38.39 2.73
N ALA A 482 -14.13 39.51 2.73
CA ALA A 482 -13.67 40.15 3.96
C ALA A 482 -14.83 40.82 4.73
N ALA A 483 -15.80 41.40 4.01
CA ALA A 483 -17.02 41.93 4.62
C ALA A 483 -17.92 40.80 5.16
N TYR A 484 -18.08 39.70 4.44
CA TYR A 484 -18.79 38.52 4.97
C TYR A 484 -18.12 37.97 6.24
N ALA A 485 -16.79 37.78 6.22
CA ALA A 485 -16.03 37.35 7.40
C ALA A 485 -16.17 38.33 8.58
N ARG A 486 -16.22 39.64 8.30
CA ARG A 486 -16.45 40.66 9.33
C ARG A 486 -17.83 40.53 9.97
N VAL A 487 -18.88 40.32 9.19
CA VAL A 487 -20.24 40.10 9.72
C VAL A 487 -20.30 38.86 10.61
N ILE A 488 -19.65 37.77 10.20
CA ILE A 488 -19.56 36.54 11.00
C ILE A 488 -18.90 36.83 12.37
N ILE A 489 -17.82 37.60 12.39
CA ILE A 489 -17.09 38.00 13.60
C ILE A 489 -17.93 38.94 14.47
N GLU A 490 -18.53 39.98 13.89
CA GLU A 490 -19.36 40.97 14.58
C GLU A 490 -20.59 40.34 15.23
N GLU A 491 -21.23 39.41 14.51
CA GLU A 491 -22.35 38.65 15.04
C GLU A 491 -21.89 37.53 15.98
N LYS A 492 -20.59 37.30 16.20
CA LYS A 492 -20.06 36.29 17.14
C LYS A 492 -20.50 34.86 16.81
N VAL A 493 -20.40 34.47 15.54
CA VAL A 493 -20.52 33.07 15.15
C VAL A 493 -19.16 32.41 15.36
N ASN A 494 -19.09 31.46 16.29
CA ASN A 494 -17.82 30.87 16.72
C ASN A 494 -17.31 29.73 15.83
N ILE A 495 -18.12 29.23 14.90
CA ILE A 495 -17.81 28.08 14.06
C ILE A 495 -17.95 28.49 12.59
N VAL A 496 -16.90 28.32 11.80
CA VAL A 496 -16.93 28.63 10.37
C VAL A 496 -16.41 27.47 9.56
N GLU A 497 -17.20 27.04 8.57
CA GLU A 497 -16.73 26.15 7.53
C GLU A 497 -16.19 26.98 6.36
N THR A 498 -14.97 26.70 5.91
CA THR A 498 -14.40 27.33 4.71
C THR A 498 -14.16 26.29 3.64
N ALA A 499 -14.34 26.66 2.37
CA ALA A 499 -14.11 25.79 1.23
C ALA A 499 -13.52 26.60 0.06
N GLY A 500 -12.94 25.93 -0.92
CA GLY A 500 -12.43 26.57 -2.14
C GLY A 500 -10.99 27.08 -2.05
N ASN A 501 -10.61 27.93 -3.01
CA ASN A 501 -9.23 28.30 -3.25
C ASN A 501 -8.78 29.52 -2.42
N SER A 502 -7.48 29.56 -2.09
CA SER A 502 -6.82 30.71 -1.44
C SER A 502 -7.47 31.19 -0.12
N PRO A 503 -7.74 30.31 0.85
CA PRO A 503 -8.46 30.69 2.08
C PRO A 503 -7.62 31.51 3.08
N GLY A 504 -6.33 31.73 2.81
CA GLY A 504 -5.37 32.33 3.75
C GLY A 504 -5.81 33.65 4.37
N PRO A 505 -6.23 34.68 3.60
CA PRO A 505 -6.64 35.97 4.17
C PRO A 505 -7.87 35.84 5.08
N VAL A 506 -8.88 35.10 4.63
CA VAL A 506 -10.14 34.89 5.38
C VAL A 506 -9.89 34.06 6.64
N ILE A 507 -9.13 32.97 6.54
CA ILE A 507 -8.74 32.15 7.70
C ILE A 507 -7.99 32.99 8.73
N LYS A 508 -7.00 33.81 8.30
CA LYS A 508 -6.27 34.69 9.22
C LYS A 508 -7.20 35.67 9.94
N GLN A 509 -8.14 36.28 9.22
CA GLN A 509 -9.12 37.20 9.80
C GLN A 509 -10.01 36.51 10.84
N LEU A 510 -10.52 35.32 10.52
CA LEU A 510 -11.39 34.53 11.41
C LEU A 510 -10.64 33.98 12.64
N LYS A 511 -9.41 33.47 12.47
CA LYS A 511 -8.56 32.99 13.57
C LYS A 511 -8.18 34.10 14.52
N ALA A 512 -7.93 35.32 14.02
CA ALA A 512 -7.64 36.48 14.87
C ALA A 512 -8.80 36.83 15.82
N ALA A 513 -10.03 36.46 15.47
CA ALA A 513 -11.21 36.60 16.31
C ALA A 513 -11.50 35.38 17.20
N GLY A 514 -10.64 34.36 17.21
CA GLY A 514 -10.83 33.14 18.01
C GLY A 514 -11.88 32.16 17.45
N THR A 515 -12.23 32.28 16.17
CA THR A 515 -13.20 31.40 15.51
C THR A 515 -12.63 30.00 15.30
N THR A 516 -13.42 28.97 15.58
CA THR A 516 -13.13 27.58 15.22
C THR A 516 -13.39 27.36 13.73
N ILE A 517 -12.39 26.88 13.00
CA ILE A 517 -12.44 26.74 11.54
C ILE A 517 -12.41 25.27 11.14
N LEU A 518 -13.43 24.86 10.39
CA LEU A 518 -13.48 23.62 9.63
C LEU A 518 -13.12 23.93 8.18
N HIS A 519 -12.05 23.37 7.63
CA HIS A 519 -11.65 23.64 6.24
C HIS A 519 -11.84 22.42 5.33
N LYS A 520 -12.67 22.58 4.30
CA LYS A 520 -13.04 21.53 3.35
C LYS A 520 -11.98 21.36 2.27
N CYS A 521 -11.49 20.13 2.11
CA CYS A 521 -10.37 19.76 1.24
C CYS A 521 -10.66 18.48 0.47
N THR A 522 -10.38 18.49 -0.83
CA THR A 522 -10.48 17.31 -1.70
C THR A 522 -9.16 16.55 -1.85
N THR A 523 -8.05 17.07 -1.30
CA THR A 523 -6.73 16.43 -1.35
C THR A 523 -5.95 16.60 -0.05
N ILE A 524 -5.09 15.64 0.26
CA ILE A 524 -4.18 15.70 1.42
C ILE A 524 -3.23 16.91 1.34
N ARG A 525 -2.80 17.29 0.13
CA ARG A 525 -1.93 18.45 -0.06
C ARG A 525 -2.62 19.76 0.36
N HIS A 526 -3.90 19.92 0.00
CA HIS A 526 -4.69 21.09 0.41
C HIS A 526 -4.95 21.06 1.91
N ALA A 527 -5.29 19.90 2.46
CA ALA A 527 -5.45 19.71 3.90
C ALA A 527 -4.20 20.12 4.69
N GLN A 528 -3.01 19.65 4.29
CA GLN A 528 -1.75 20.06 4.93
C GLN A 528 -1.45 21.56 4.81
N SER A 529 -1.91 22.19 3.73
CA SER A 529 -1.75 23.64 3.53
C SER A 529 -2.67 24.41 4.48
N ALA A 530 -3.88 23.92 4.70
CA ALA A 530 -4.82 24.47 5.67
C ALA A 530 -4.36 24.29 7.12
N VAL A 531 -3.76 23.15 7.47
CA VAL A 531 -3.13 22.93 8.78
C VAL A 531 -2.10 24.03 9.10
N LYS A 532 -1.26 24.40 8.12
CA LYS A 532 -0.28 25.49 8.28
C LYS A 532 -0.92 26.87 8.49
N LEU A 533 -2.19 27.03 8.11
CA LEU A 533 -2.96 28.25 8.36
C LEU A 533 -3.66 28.25 9.73
N GLY A 534 -3.54 27.16 10.50
CA GLY A 534 -4.07 27.06 11.87
C GLY A 534 -5.55 26.72 11.95
N VAL A 535 -6.10 25.99 10.97
CA VAL A 535 -7.47 25.46 11.03
C VAL A 535 -7.60 24.42 12.15
N ASP A 536 -8.78 24.33 12.75
CA ASP A 536 -9.03 23.49 13.93
C ASP A 536 -9.51 22.08 13.53
N PHE A 537 -10.25 22.00 12.42
CA PHE A 537 -10.70 20.75 11.83
C PHE A 537 -10.55 20.79 10.31
N LEU A 538 -10.41 19.61 9.72
CA LEU A 538 -10.46 19.42 8.28
C LEU A 538 -11.75 18.68 7.91
N SER A 539 -12.39 19.07 6.82
CA SER A 539 -13.47 18.28 6.22
C SER A 539 -12.92 17.63 4.96
N ILE A 540 -12.67 16.34 4.99
CA ILE A 540 -12.05 15.60 3.89
C ILE A 540 -13.16 15.13 2.94
N ASP A 541 -13.20 15.75 1.76
CA ASP A 541 -14.23 15.53 0.75
C ASP A 541 -13.75 14.51 -0.28
N GLY A 542 -14.36 13.32 -0.25
CA GLY A 542 -14.11 12.25 -1.20
C GLY A 542 -14.79 12.48 -2.55
N PHE A 543 -14.40 11.69 -3.54
CA PHE A 543 -14.93 11.75 -4.91
C PHE A 543 -16.47 11.58 -5.01
N GLU A 544 -17.07 10.93 -4.02
CA GLU A 544 -18.51 10.68 -3.91
C GLU A 544 -19.32 11.95 -3.60
N CYS A 545 -18.66 13.04 -3.18
CA CYS A 545 -19.32 14.25 -2.69
C CYS A 545 -20.15 14.98 -3.76
N ALA A 546 -21.17 15.73 -3.31
CA ALA A 546 -21.93 16.65 -4.15
C ALA A 546 -21.14 17.95 -4.34
N GLY A 547 -21.30 18.62 -5.50
CA GLY A 547 -20.57 19.86 -5.77
C GLY A 547 -19.13 19.61 -6.19
N HIS A 548 -18.18 20.45 -5.79
CA HIS A 548 -16.81 20.41 -6.34
C HIS A 548 -15.98 19.26 -5.77
N VAL A 549 -15.82 18.18 -6.54
CA VAL A 549 -15.13 16.94 -6.13
C VAL A 549 -13.59 17.02 -6.24
N GLY A 550 -13.07 18.09 -6.85
CA GLY A 550 -11.66 18.20 -7.21
C GLY A 550 -11.32 17.41 -8.48
N GLU A 551 -10.03 17.16 -8.71
CA GLU A 551 -9.53 16.64 -10.01
C GLU A 551 -8.72 15.35 -9.86
N THR A 552 -8.76 14.72 -8.68
CA THR A 552 -7.92 13.55 -8.36
C THR A 552 -8.70 12.24 -8.30
N ASP A 553 -10.02 12.29 -8.32
CA ASP A 553 -10.93 11.14 -8.35
C ASP A 553 -10.65 10.10 -7.23
N ILE A 554 -10.25 10.57 -6.05
CA ILE A 554 -9.95 9.69 -4.90
C ILE A 554 -11.19 9.56 -4.02
N THR A 555 -11.71 8.35 -3.93
CA THR A 555 -12.86 8.00 -3.07
C THR A 555 -12.52 8.07 -1.59
N ASN A 556 -13.54 8.21 -0.75
CA ASN A 556 -13.36 8.36 0.69
C ASN A 556 -12.67 7.17 1.36
N PHE A 557 -12.89 5.95 0.86
CA PHE A 557 -12.23 4.76 1.41
C PHE A 557 -10.70 4.92 1.45
N ILE A 558 -10.12 5.47 0.39
CA ILE A 558 -8.68 5.75 0.30
C ILE A 558 -8.34 7.10 0.93
N LEU A 559 -9.12 8.15 0.62
CA LEU A 559 -8.79 9.52 1.02
C LEU A 559 -8.81 9.70 2.54
N LEU A 560 -9.79 9.12 3.24
CA LEU A 560 -9.90 9.17 4.71
C LEU A 560 -8.80 8.34 5.38
N SER A 561 -8.48 7.17 4.84
CA SER A 561 -7.34 6.36 5.29
C SER A 561 -6.02 7.14 5.17
N ARG A 562 -5.83 7.87 4.07
CA ARG A 562 -4.67 8.74 3.86
C ARG A 562 -4.67 9.96 4.78
N ALA A 563 -5.85 10.54 5.06
CA ALA A 563 -6.02 11.63 6.00
C ALA A 563 -5.57 11.21 7.41
N ARG A 564 -6.10 10.08 7.94
CA ARG A 564 -5.70 9.49 9.23
C ARG A 564 -4.18 9.28 9.36
N GLN A 565 -3.53 8.84 8.29
CA GLN A 565 -2.10 8.55 8.30
C GLN A 565 -1.19 9.78 8.22
N SER A 566 -1.70 10.94 7.80
CA SER A 566 -0.84 12.07 7.38
C SER A 566 -1.20 13.43 7.98
N LEU A 567 -2.36 13.55 8.62
CA LEU A 567 -2.83 14.78 9.23
C LEU A 567 -2.66 14.72 10.75
N GLY A 568 -2.09 15.77 11.33
CA GLY A 568 -1.98 15.93 12.78
C GLY A 568 -3.14 16.71 13.41
N VAL A 569 -4.15 17.09 12.61
CA VAL A 569 -5.35 17.84 13.02
C VAL A 569 -6.56 16.93 12.81
N PRO A 570 -7.55 16.93 13.73
CA PRO A 570 -8.76 16.13 13.59
C PRO A 570 -9.49 16.43 12.27
N PHE A 571 -10.12 15.41 11.70
CA PHE A 571 -10.86 15.56 10.46
C PHE A 571 -12.22 14.86 10.50
N ILE A 572 -13.19 15.42 9.79
CA ILE A 572 -14.48 14.82 9.51
C ILE A 572 -14.49 14.27 8.08
N ALA A 573 -15.23 13.19 7.87
CA ALA A 573 -15.40 12.56 6.57
C ALA A 573 -16.58 13.20 5.82
N SER A 574 -16.42 13.51 4.54
CA SER A 574 -17.43 14.25 3.78
C SER A 574 -17.60 13.66 2.37
N GLY A 575 -18.86 13.48 1.95
CA GLY A 575 -19.22 12.84 0.68
C GLY A 575 -19.49 11.34 0.81
N GLY A 576 -20.63 10.85 0.28
CA GLY A 576 -20.96 9.42 0.34
C GLY A 576 -21.58 8.93 1.66
N PHE A 577 -21.94 9.80 2.60
CA PHE A 577 -22.54 9.43 3.89
C PHE A 577 -24.00 9.90 4.00
N ALA A 578 -24.90 9.00 4.44
CA ALA A 578 -26.33 9.30 4.61
C ALA A 578 -26.97 8.69 5.89
N ASP A 579 -26.32 7.71 6.53
CA ASP A 579 -26.89 6.89 7.59
C ASP A 579 -25.89 6.60 8.73
N GLY A 580 -26.30 5.75 9.69
CA GLY A 580 -25.48 5.38 10.84
C GLY A 580 -24.31 4.44 10.49
N GLN A 581 -24.48 3.57 9.50
CA GLN A 581 -23.45 2.68 8.97
C GLN A 581 -22.30 3.51 8.38
N GLY A 582 -22.64 4.54 7.59
CA GLY A 582 -21.68 5.51 7.08
C GLY A 582 -20.93 6.24 8.18
N LEU A 583 -21.62 6.66 9.25
CA LEU A 583 -20.96 7.25 10.43
C LEU A 583 -19.99 6.25 11.09
N ALA A 584 -20.43 5.02 11.36
CA ALA A 584 -19.59 3.99 11.97
C ALA A 584 -18.34 3.68 11.11
N ALA A 585 -18.51 3.60 9.78
CA ALA A 585 -17.41 3.40 8.83
C ALA A 585 -16.43 4.58 8.84
N ALA A 586 -16.92 5.83 8.85
CA ALA A 586 -16.07 7.02 8.93
C ALA A 586 -15.23 7.05 10.21
N LEU A 587 -15.84 6.72 11.36
CA LEU A 587 -15.14 6.63 12.64
C LEU A 587 -14.07 5.52 12.61
N ALA A 588 -14.37 4.36 12.03
CA ALA A 588 -13.40 3.27 11.86
C ALA A 588 -12.21 3.67 10.94
N LEU A 589 -12.46 4.52 9.94
CA LEU A 589 -11.42 5.09 9.08
C LEU A 589 -10.62 6.23 9.73
N GLY A 590 -10.96 6.60 10.97
CA GLY A 590 -10.25 7.57 11.81
C GLY A 590 -10.77 9.00 11.75
N ALA A 591 -11.91 9.25 11.10
CA ALA A 591 -12.58 10.54 11.22
C ALA A 591 -13.16 10.74 12.62
N CYS A 592 -13.39 11.98 13.04
CA CYS A 592 -14.07 12.31 14.29
C CYS A 592 -15.57 12.62 14.12
N GLY A 593 -16.09 12.42 12.91
CA GLY A 593 -17.50 12.61 12.54
C GLY A 593 -17.69 12.63 11.03
N ILE A 594 -18.93 12.86 10.59
CA ILE A 594 -19.30 12.96 9.17
C ILE A 594 -19.88 14.33 8.84
N ASN A 595 -19.70 14.75 7.59
CA ASN A 595 -20.39 15.86 6.96
C ASN A 595 -21.30 15.34 5.85
N MET A 596 -22.56 15.76 5.86
CA MET A 596 -23.55 15.38 4.85
C MET A 596 -24.12 16.63 4.18
N GLY A 597 -24.50 16.48 2.90
CA GLY A 597 -25.20 17.50 2.13
C GLY A 597 -26.53 16.96 1.60
N THR A 598 -26.45 16.08 0.58
CA THR A 598 -27.61 15.49 -0.09
C THR A 598 -28.67 14.91 0.86
N ARG A 599 -28.25 14.17 1.89
CA ARG A 599 -29.15 13.60 2.92
C ARG A 599 -30.00 14.66 3.62
N PHE A 600 -29.46 15.85 3.86
CA PHE A 600 -30.18 16.94 4.52
C PHE A 600 -31.16 17.66 3.58
N MET A 601 -30.97 17.60 2.27
CA MET A 601 -31.98 18.10 1.31
C MET A 601 -33.29 17.31 1.42
N CYS A 602 -33.20 16.00 1.70
CA CYS A 602 -34.35 15.13 1.97
C CYS A 602 -34.72 15.11 3.46
N THR A 603 -35.03 16.29 3.99
CA THR A 603 -35.64 16.44 5.32
C THR A 603 -36.81 17.39 5.28
N VAL A 604 -37.75 17.28 6.21
CA VAL A 604 -38.96 18.14 6.27
C VAL A 604 -38.58 19.61 6.31
N GLU A 605 -37.59 19.96 7.14
CA GLU A 605 -37.19 21.34 7.42
C GLU A 605 -36.30 21.97 6.32
N ALA A 606 -35.79 21.17 5.38
CA ALA A 606 -35.06 21.71 4.24
C ALA A 606 -35.98 22.61 3.39
N PRO A 607 -35.64 23.89 3.19
CA PRO A 607 -36.50 24.87 2.53
C PRO A 607 -36.40 24.79 1.00
N ILE A 608 -36.64 23.60 0.46
CA ILE A 608 -36.67 23.31 -0.97
C ILE A 608 -38.00 22.64 -1.34
N HIS A 609 -38.40 22.78 -2.60
CA HIS A 609 -39.64 22.23 -3.10
C HIS A 609 -39.73 20.71 -2.91
N GLN A 610 -40.92 20.21 -2.55
CA GLN A 610 -41.16 18.80 -2.23
C GLN A 610 -40.77 17.86 -3.39
N ASN A 611 -41.10 18.22 -4.63
CA ASN A 611 -40.71 17.45 -5.82
C ASN A 611 -39.21 17.20 -5.93
N ILE A 612 -38.35 18.12 -5.47
CA ILE A 612 -36.90 17.91 -5.51
C ILE A 612 -36.47 16.89 -4.47
N LYS A 613 -37.12 16.88 -3.29
CA LYS A 613 -36.90 15.85 -2.27
C LYS A 613 -37.33 14.48 -2.79
N GLN A 614 -38.48 14.42 -3.47
CA GLN A 614 -38.98 13.19 -4.08
C GLN A 614 -38.07 12.70 -5.21
N ALA A 615 -37.59 13.59 -6.07
CA ALA A 615 -36.64 13.25 -7.12
C ALA A 615 -35.32 12.65 -6.59
N ILE A 616 -34.88 13.01 -5.37
CA ILE A 616 -33.74 12.36 -4.71
C ILE A 616 -34.13 10.98 -4.19
N VAL A 617 -35.34 10.83 -3.61
CA VAL A 617 -35.84 9.55 -3.07
C VAL A 617 -36.02 8.50 -4.16
N ASP A 618 -36.42 8.94 -5.35
CA ASP A 618 -36.67 8.06 -6.51
C ASP A 618 -35.38 7.73 -7.30
N ALA A 619 -34.26 8.37 -6.96
CA ALA A 619 -33.02 8.27 -7.74
C ALA A 619 -32.11 7.11 -7.32
N GLN A 620 -31.34 6.61 -8.28
CA GLN A 620 -30.29 5.62 -8.08
C GLN A 620 -28.93 6.28 -7.90
N GLU A 621 -27.94 5.57 -7.34
CA GLU A 621 -26.58 6.08 -7.13
C GLU A 621 -25.86 6.49 -8.43
N THR A 622 -26.34 6.00 -9.57
CA THR A 622 -25.90 6.34 -10.93
C THR A 622 -26.46 7.65 -11.47
N ASP A 623 -27.49 8.23 -10.84
CA ASP A 623 -28.20 9.42 -11.33
C ASP A 623 -27.48 10.74 -10.98
N THR A 624 -26.15 10.72 -10.98
CA THR A 624 -25.31 11.91 -10.88
C THR A 624 -24.34 12.01 -12.05
N ALA A 625 -24.05 13.24 -12.47
CA ALA A 625 -23.09 13.52 -13.54
C ALA A 625 -21.95 14.41 -13.03
N LEU A 626 -20.74 14.14 -13.51
CA LEU A 626 -19.60 15.04 -13.37
C LEU A 626 -19.59 16.03 -14.54
N VAL A 627 -19.72 17.31 -14.22
CA VAL A 627 -19.75 18.41 -15.18
C VAL A 627 -18.55 19.31 -14.94
N LEU A 628 -18.07 19.99 -15.99
CA LEU A 628 -16.97 20.95 -15.99
C LEU A 628 -15.55 20.37 -15.80
N ARG A 629 -15.33 19.09 -16.14
CA ARG A 629 -14.00 18.45 -16.00
C ARG A 629 -12.95 19.10 -16.90
N ARG A 630 -13.32 19.43 -18.13
CA ARG A 630 -12.48 20.09 -19.13
C ARG A 630 -11.87 21.39 -18.61
N TRP A 631 -12.60 22.13 -17.77
CA TRP A 631 -12.15 23.41 -17.20
C TRP A 631 -11.51 23.28 -15.82
N LYS A 632 -11.26 22.05 -15.34
CA LYS A 632 -10.71 21.77 -14.00
C LYS A 632 -11.53 22.42 -12.89
N ASN A 633 -12.85 22.40 -13.06
CA ASN A 633 -13.82 22.88 -12.10
C ASN A 633 -14.88 21.80 -11.85
N THR A 634 -14.44 20.55 -11.80
CA THR A 634 -15.32 19.38 -11.78
C THR A 634 -16.32 19.48 -10.64
N SER A 635 -17.60 19.42 -11.00
CA SER A 635 -18.73 19.48 -10.08
C SER A 635 -19.66 18.29 -10.30
N ARG A 636 -20.03 17.60 -9.22
CA ARG A 636 -21.04 16.54 -9.24
C ARG A 636 -22.43 17.13 -9.03
N LEU A 637 -23.30 16.87 -10.00
CA LEU A 637 -24.67 17.39 -10.10
C LEU A 637 -25.65 16.22 -10.30
N PHE A 638 -26.92 16.44 -10.01
CA PHE A 638 -27.97 15.49 -10.38
C PHE A 638 -28.05 15.37 -11.92
N ALA A 639 -28.18 14.15 -12.44
CA ALA A 639 -28.12 13.85 -13.88
C ALA A 639 -29.42 14.20 -14.64
N ASN A 640 -29.88 15.45 -14.52
CA ASN A 640 -31.04 15.95 -15.27
C ASN A 640 -30.71 16.33 -16.71
N LYS A 641 -31.73 16.74 -17.48
CA LYS A 641 -31.56 17.17 -18.88
C LYS A 641 -30.51 18.28 -19.05
N VAL A 642 -30.48 19.27 -18.16
CA VAL A 642 -29.57 20.42 -18.26
C VAL A 642 -28.12 20.04 -17.94
N ALA A 643 -27.90 19.18 -16.95
CA ALA A 643 -26.58 18.68 -16.58
C ALA A 643 -26.01 17.79 -17.70
N LEU A 644 -26.83 16.91 -18.28
CA LEU A 644 -26.42 16.06 -19.40
C LEU A 644 -26.12 16.89 -20.66
N GLN A 645 -26.92 17.92 -20.95
CA GLN A 645 -26.61 18.88 -22.01
C GLN A 645 -25.27 19.59 -21.79
N ALA A 646 -24.96 19.98 -20.54
CA ALA A 646 -23.66 20.58 -20.21
C ALA A 646 -22.50 19.60 -20.43
N VAL A 647 -22.68 18.31 -20.10
CA VAL A 647 -21.71 17.24 -20.37
C VAL A 647 -21.50 17.04 -21.88
N ASP A 648 -22.59 17.07 -22.67
CA ASP A 648 -22.51 16.91 -24.12
C ASP A 648 -21.78 18.08 -24.77
N ILE A 649 -22.05 19.31 -24.34
CA ILE A 649 -21.30 20.50 -24.77
C ILE A 649 -19.82 20.36 -24.42
N GLU A 650 -19.49 19.91 -23.21
CA GLU A 650 -18.10 19.72 -22.79
C GLU A 650 -17.34 18.73 -23.70
N LYS A 651 -17.99 17.62 -24.08
CA LYS A 651 -17.44 16.58 -24.96
C LYS A 651 -17.31 17.03 -26.42
N THR A 652 -18.29 17.78 -26.92
CA THR A 652 -18.39 18.14 -28.36
C THR A 652 -17.79 19.51 -28.69
N SER A 653 -17.50 20.35 -27.70
CA SER A 653 -16.97 21.71 -27.89
C SER A 653 -15.67 21.72 -28.71
N ALA A 654 -15.74 22.34 -29.89
CA ALA A 654 -14.59 22.56 -30.76
C ALA A 654 -13.68 23.71 -30.28
N THR A 655 -14.23 24.72 -29.59
CA THR A 655 -13.45 25.91 -29.16
C THR A 655 -12.87 25.77 -27.75
N GLY A 656 -13.50 24.96 -26.87
CA GLY A 656 -13.10 24.80 -25.47
C GLY A 656 -13.35 26.00 -24.58
N LYS A 657 -14.14 26.98 -25.03
CA LYS A 657 -14.48 28.19 -24.28
C LYS A 657 -15.58 27.95 -23.26
N PHE A 658 -15.43 28.48 -22.05
CA PHE A 658 -16.38 28.27 -20.94
C PHE A 658 -17.74 28.91 -21.22
N GLU A 659 -17.77 29.96 -22.04
CA GLU A 659 -18.98 30.67 -22.43
C GLU A 659 -20.03 29.76 -23.11
N GLU A 660 -19.61 28.65 -23.73
CA GLU A 660 -20.51 27.69 -24.37
C GLU A 660 -21.38 26.91 -23.36
N VAL A 661 -20.88 26.71 -22.14
CA VAL A 661 -21.57 25.95 -21.08
C VAL A 661 -22.14 26.86 -19.99
N ALA A 662 -21.69 28.12 -19.91
CA ALA A 662 -21.98 29.06 -18.82
C ALA A 662 -23.48 29.26 -18.52
N GLU A 663 -24.34 29.25 -19.55
CA GLU A 663 -25.79 29.39 -19.38
C GLU A 663 -26.42 28.16 -18.70
N TYR A 664 -25.94 26.97 -19.04
CA TYR A 664 -26.43 25.69 -18.51
C TYR A 664 -26.05 25.52 -17.04
N VAL A 665 -24.82 25.92 -16.67
CA VAL A 665 -24.31 25.83 -15.29
C VAL A 665 -24.55 27.09 -14.44
N SER A 666 -25.49 27.95 -14.85
CA SER A 666 -25.82 29.17 -14.13
C SER A 666 -26.42 28.89 -12.76
N GLY A 667 -25.74 29.30 -11.69
CA GLY A 667 -26.24 29.16 -10.32
C GLY A 667 -27.55 29.90 -10.04
N LYS A 668 -27.86 30.97 -10.80
CA LYS A 668 -29.16 31.67 -10.71
C LYS A 668 -30.30 30.82 -11.26
N ARG A 669 -30.04 30.08 -12.34
CA ARG A 669 -30.97 29.12 -12.94
C ARG A 669 -31.14 27.90 -12.04
N GLY A 670 -30.04 27.36 -11.51
CA GLY A 670 -30.04 26.26 -10.55
C GLY A 670 -30.84 26.55 -9.28
N ARG A 671 -30.80 27.79 -8.77
CA ARG A 671 -31.64 28.20 -7.62
C ARG A 671 -33.14 28.00 -7.87
N GLN A 672 -33.61 28.19 -9.11
CA GLN A 672 -35.04 28.07 -9.41
C GLN A 672 -35.55 26.64 -9.24
N VAL A 673 -34.72 25.61 -9.48
CA VAL A 673 -35.06 24.20 -9.24
C VAL A 673 -35.62 24.01 -7.83
N PHE A 674 -34.95 24.59 -6.83
CA PHE A 674 -35.37 24.49 -5.42
C PHE A 674 -36.64 25.28 -5.10
N LEU A 675 -37.00 26.28 -5.91
CA LEU A 675 -38.15 27.16 -5.68
C LEU A 675 -39.40 26.68 -6.43
N ASN A 676 -39.24 26.26 -7.69
CA ASN A 676 -40.34 25.89 -8.58
C ASN A 676 -40.64 24.39 -8.61
N GLY A 677 -39.72 23.54 -8.11
CA GLY A 677 -39.93 22.10 -8.05
C GLY A 677 -39.76 21.36 -9.37
N ASP A 678 -39.21 22.00 -10.39
CA ASP A 678 -38.89 21.37 -11.67
C ASP A 678 -37.42 20.89 -11.64
N PRO A 679 -37.16 19.57 -11.51
CA PRO A 679 -35.82 19.03 -11.41
C PRO A 679 -35.01 19.22 -12.70
N ASP A 680 -35.64 19.51 -13.85
CA ASP A 680 -35.01 19.75 -15.15
C ASP A 680 -34.76 21.24 -15.43
N PHE A 681 -35.21 22.16 -14.57
CA PHE A 681 -35.15 23.59 -14.87
C PHE A 681 -33.71 24.11 -15.01
N GLY A 682 -32.78 23.59 -14.22
CA GLY A 682 -31.37 24.00 -14.19
C GLY A 682 -30.49 22.98 -13.47
N VAL A 683 -29.18 23.24 -13.37
CA VAL A 683 -28.30 22.34 -12.61
C VAL A 683 -28.48 22.48 -11.11
N TRP A 684 -28.40 21.36 -10.38
CA TRP A 684 -28.44 21.35 -8.93
C TRP A 684 -27.57 20.21 -8.39
N THR A 685 -27.05 20.39 -7.17
CA THR A 685 -26.02 19.51 -6.59
C THR A 685 -26.65 18.31 -5.90
N ALA A 686 -26.20 17.11 -6.27
CA ALA A 686 -26.50 15.85 -5.60
C ALA A 686 -25.23 14.98 -5.62
N GLY A 687 -25.02 14.21 -4.56
CA GLY A 687 -23.87 13.29 -4.42
C GLY A 687 -24.31 11.85 -4.67
N GLN A 688 -23.39 10.93 -4.95
CA GLN A 688 -23.75 9.52 -5.27
C GLN A 688 -24.54 8.81 -4.17
N VAL A 689 -24.47 9.33 -2.94
CA VAL A 689 -25.26 8.88 -1.80
C VAL A 689 -26.79 8.99 -1.99
N ILE A 690 -27.28 9.60 -3.08
CA ILE A 690 -28.71 9.61 -3.44
C ILE A 690 -29.33 8.21 -3.43
N GLY A 691 -28.60 7.20 -3.91
CA GLY A 691 -29.09 5.81 -3.93
C GLY A 691 -29.28 5.17 -2.55
N LEU A 692 -28.91 5.85 -1.45
CA LEU A 692 -29.14 5.40 -0.06
C LEU A 692 -30.24 6.21 0.65
N ILE A 693 -30.93 7.09 -0.06
CA ILE A 693 -31.92 8.02 0.51
C ILE A 693 -33.32 7.58 0.06
N HIS A 694 -34.07 6.95 0.96
CA HIS A 694 -35.40 6.40 0.62
C HIS A 694 -36.56 7.04 1.37
N ASP A 695 -36.32 8.15 2.07
CA ASP A 695 -37.31 8.80 2.95
C ASP A 695 -37.06 10.31 3.13
N ILE A 696 -38.04 11.02 3.69
CA ILE A 696 -37.98 12.46 3.98
C ILE A 696 -38.37 12.71 5.46
N PRO A 697 -37.51 12.33 6.42
CA PRO A 697 -37.78 12.47 7.85
C PRO A 697 -37.60 13.93 8.33
N THR A 698 -38.00 14.21 9.57
CA THR A 698 -37.52 15.40 10.28
C THR A 698 -36.03 15.27 10.59
N ASN A 699 -35.33 16.39 10.75
CA ASN A 699 -33.91 16.37 11.14
C ASN A 699 -33.70 15.68 12.50
N GLU A 700 -34.65 15.81 13.43
CA GLU A 700 -34.62 15.11 14.71
C GLU A 700 -34.67 13.59 14.55
N ALA A 701 -35.61 13.08 13.73
CA ALA A 701 -35.75 11.65 13.49
C ALA A 701 -34.53 11.10 12.75
N LEU A 702 -34.03 11.83 11.75
CA LEU A 702 -32.83 11.47 11.00
C LEU A 702 -31.60 11.31 11.91
N LEU A 703 -31.29 12.32 12.72
CA LEU A 703 -30.09 12.30 13.55
C LEU A 703 -30.17 11.24 14.65
N LYS A 704 -31.33 11.06 15.28
CA LYS A 704 -31.55 9.97 16.25
C LYS A 704 -31.37 8.59 15.60
N ARG A 705 -31.84 8.42 14.37
CA ARG A 705 -31.65 7.18 13.61
C ARG A 705 -30.17 6.92 13.32
N ILE A 706 -29.44 7.92 12.82
CA ILE A 706 -27.99 7.79 12.57
C ILE A 706 -27.25 7.42 13.86
N GLU A 707 -27.53 8.10 14.98
CA GLU A 707 -26.90 7.79 16.28
C GLU A 707 -27.16 6.35 16.71
N ARG A 708 -28.42 5.91 16.68
CA ARG A 708 -28.82 4.54 17.03
C ARG A 708 -28.16 3.50 16.13
N ASP A 709 -28.25 3.68 14.81
CA ASP A 709 -27.80 2.70 13.83
C ASP A 709 -26.26 2.61 13.80
N ALA A 710 -25.56 3.72 14.03
CA ALA A 710 -24.11 3.73 14.18
C ALA A 710 -23.66 2.95 15.43
N VAL A 711 -24.30 3.15 16.58
CA VAL A 711 -24.00 2.41 17.81
C VAL A 711 -24.28 0.91 17.63
N ALA A 712 -25.39 0.56 16.99
CA ALA A 712 -25.73 -0.83 16.68
C ALA A 712 -24.67 -1.48 15.78
N THR A 713 -24.27 -0.79 14.71
CA THR A 713 -23.23 -1.24 13.76
C THR A 713 -21.89 -1.45 14.47
N MET A 714 -21.47 -0.53 15.34
CA MET A 714 -20.21 -0.65 16.07
C MET A 714 -20.22 -1.85 17.04
N ARG A 715 -21.35 -2.09 17.74
CA ARG A 715 -21.52 -3.27 18.61
C ARG A 715 -21.48 -4.58 17.82
N GLN A 716 -22.15 -4.61 16.67
CA GLN A 716 -22.12 -5.76 15.77
C GLN A 716 -20.69 -6.04 15.30
N ASN A 717 -19.97 -5.02 14.81
CA ASN A 717 -18.59 -5.17 14.36
C ASN A 717 -17.67 -5.67 15.48
N GLN A 718 -17.87 -5.22 16.72
CA GLN A 718 -17.12 -5.71 17.87
C GLN A 718 -17.40 -7.19 18.15
N SER A 719 -18.63 -7.66 17.93
CA SER A 719 -18.99 -9.07 18.13
C SER A 719 -18.38 -10.03 17.09
N LEU A 720 -17.76 -9.51 16.02
CA LEU A 720 -17.18 -10.34 14.95
C LEU A 720 -15.80 -10.92 15.29
N TYR A 721 -15.14 -10.47 16.37
CA TYR A 721 -13.85 -11.02 16.81
C TYR A 721 -13.93 -11.48 18.26
N VAL A 722 -13.13 -12.50 18.61
CA VAL A 722 -13.11 -13.13 19.93
C VAL A 722 -11.73 -12.94 20.54
N ASP A 723 -11.66 -12.69 21.85
CA ASP A 723 -10.38 -12.52 22.54
C ASP A 723 -9.61 -13.85 22.65
N GLU A 724 -8.27 -13.81 22.66
CA GLU A 724 -7.44 -15.00 22.84
C GLU A 724 -7.83 -15.77 24.11
N GLY A 725 -8.18 -17.05 23.95
CA GLY A 725 -8.59 -17.93 25.05
C GLY A 725 -10.10 -18.08 25.23
N GLN A 726 -10.92 -17.38 24.45
CA GLN A 726 -12.34 -17.68 24.31
C GLN A 726 -12.56 -18.58 23.08
N GLU A 727 -13.26 -19.70 23.27
CA GLU A 727 -13.64 -20.54 22.13
C GLU A 727 -14.53 -19.73 21.17
N PRO A 728 -14.30 -19.82 19.85
CA PRO A 728 -15.21 -19.24 18.88
C PRO A 728 -16.60 -19.80 19.14
N VAL A 729 -17.58 -18.92 19.39
CA VAL A 729 -18.98 -19.34 19.50
C VAL A 729 -19.32 -20.02 18.18
N ALA A 730 -19.62 -21.33 18.23
CA ALA A 730 -20.04 -22.08 17.05
C ALA A 730 -21.19 -21.32 16.39
N PRO A 731 -21.18 -21.16 15.04
CA PRO A 731 -22.32 -20.55 14.36
C PRO A 731 -23.56 -21.31 14.79
N HIS A 732 -24.56 -20.60 15.32
CA HIS A 732 -25.81 -21.21 15.75
C HIS A 732 -26.30 -22.17 14.66
N ALA A 733 -26.24 -23.46 14.97
CA ALA A 733 -26.71 -24.52 14.11
C ALA A 733 -28.24 -24.46 14.06
N SER A 734 -28.76 -23.71 13.08
CA SER A 734 -30.03 -23.96 12.39
C SER A 734 -30.33 -22.82 11.42
N VAL A 735 -29.71 -22.84 10.23
CA VAL A 735 -30.45 -22.32 9.06
C VAL A 735 -31.28 -23.49 8.57
N GLY A 736 -32.39 -23.73 9.25
CA GLY A 736 -33.42 -24.61 8.73
C GLY A 736 -34.03 -23.94 7.49
N LYS A 737 -34.16 -24.69 6.40
CA LYS A 737 -35.15 -24.36 5.36
C LYS A 737 -36.49 -24.13 6.07
N LYS A 738 -36.93 -22.88 6.12
CA LYS A 738 -38.33 -22.47 6.25
C LYS A 738 -38.45 -20.96 6.04
N GLU A 739 -39.25 -20.64 5.04
CA GLU A 739 -39.94 -19.39 4.74
C GLU A 739 -39.92 -18.37 5.90
N ASN A 740 -39.54 -17.13 5.59
CA ASN A 740 -39.26 -16.00 6.50
C ASN A 740 -37.85 -16.02 7.10
N ASN A 741 -36.87 -15.69 6.25
CA ASN A 741 -35.51 -15.34 6.66
C ASN A 741 -35.51 -13.98 7.41
N PRO A 742 -35.33 -13.95 8.75
CA PRO A 742 -35.29 -12.69 9.52
C PRO A 742 -34.02 -11.87 9.19
N GLY A 743 -33.08 -12.45 8.43
CA GLY A 743 -31.91 -11.76 7.91
C GLY A 743 -32.20 -10.77 6.79
N ALA A 744 -33.34 -10.87 6.10
CA ALA A 744 -33.68 -9.94 5.01
C ALA A 744 -33.86 -8.49 5.53
N GLU A 745 -34.43 -8.32 6.73
CA GLU A 745 -34.48 -7.02 7.42
C GLU A 745 -33.10 -6.52 7.89
N ILE A 746 -32.15 -7.43 8.12
CA ILE A 746 -30.79 -7.13 8.61
C ILE A 746 -29.90 -6.59 7.48
N TRP A 747 -30.17 -6.96 6.23
CA TRP A 747 -29.44 -6.47 5.04
C TRP A 747 -30.10 -5.28 4.35
N GLY A 748 -31.22 -4.77 4.88
CA GLY A 748 -31.92 -3.61 4.31
C GLY A 748 -32.61 -3.87 2.97
N ILE A 749 -32.74 -5.13 2.56
CA ILE A 749 -33.46 -5.51 1.34
C ILE A 749 -34.94 -5.63 1.71
N GLY A 750 -35.67 -4.53 1.57
CA GLY A 750 -37.13 -4.60 1.50
C GLY A 750 -37.52 -5.39 0.25
N LYS A 751 -38.49 -6.30 0.37
CA LYS A 751 -39.01 -7.11 -0.74
C LYS A 751 -39.28 -6.20 -1.95
N SER A 752 -38.46 -6.29 -3.00
CA SER A 752 -38.74 -5.66 -4.29
C SER A 752 -39.35 -6.71 -5.21
N LYS A 753 -40.30 -6.28 -6.04
CA LYS A 753 -41.04 -7.09 -7.04
C LYS A 753 -40.15 -7.85 -8.04
N PHE A 754 -38.87 -7.51 -8.12
CA PHE A 754 -37.94 -8.08 -9.09
C PHE A 754 -37.69 -9.58 -8.88
N LEU A 755 -37.75 -10.05 -7.63
CA LEU A 755 -37.52 -11.47 -7.33
C LEU A 755 -38.71 -12.37 -7.69
N GLU A 756 -39.91 -11.81 -7.87
CA GLU A 756 -41.07 -12.59 -8.34
C GLU A 756 -41.03 -12.80 -9.87
N GLU A 757 -40.38 -11.90 -10.63
CA GLU A 757 -40.24 -12.03 -12.09
C GLU A 757 -39.09 -12.98 -12.48
N GLU A 758 -37.99 -13.03 -11.72
CA GLU A 758 -36.90 -14.00 -11.95
C GLU A 758 -37.30 -15.44 -11.58
N GLU A 759 -38.15 -15.65 -10.56
CA GLU A 759 -38.66 -16.98 -10.22
C GLU A 759 -39.67 -17.51 -11.28
N GLU A 760 -40.42 -16.63 -11.96
CA GLU A 760 -41.31 -17.02 -13.07
C GLU A 760 -40.53 -17.35 -14.37
N GLU A 761 -39.42 -16.64 -14.66
CA GLU A 761 -38.56 -16.95 -15.82
C GLU A 761 -37.75 -18.25 -15.63
N GLU A 762 -37.31 -18.58 -14.41
CA GLU A 762 -36.62 -19.86 -14.14
C GLU A 762 -37.58 -21.07 -14.19
N GLU A 763 -38.87 -20.92 -13.82
CA GLU A 763 -39.87 -21.99 -13.97
C GLU A 763 -40.26 -22.23 -15.44
N GLU A 764 -40.24 -21.20 -16.31
CA GLU A 764 -40.48 -21.36 -17.76
C GLU A 764 -39.30 -22.03 -18.49
N GLU A 765 -38.04 -21.78 -18.07
CA GLU A 765 -36.86 -22.47 -18.64
C GLU A 765 -36.78 -23.95 -18.22
N GLU A 766 -37.19 -24.31 -16.99
CA GLU A 766 -37.23 -25.72 -16.56
C GLU A 766 -38.34 -26.54 -17.27
N GLU A 767 -39.46 -25.93 -17.67
CA GLU A 767 -40.50 -26.60 -18.46
C GLU A 767 -40.08 -26.82 -19.94
N GLU A 768 -39.28 -25.91 -20.54
CA GLU A 768 -38.75 -26.11 -21.91
C GLU A 768 -37.68 -27.21 -21.98
N ASP A 769 -36.85 -27.36 -20.95
CA ASP A 769 -35.81 -28.41 -20.88
C ASP A 769 -36.42 -29.82 -20.67
N GLU A 770 -37.56 -29.94 -19.96
CA GLU A 770 -38.27 -31.23 -19.83
C GLU A 770 -38.98 -31.64 -21.13
N GLU A 771 -39.47 -30.70 -21.95
CA GLU A 771 -40.05 -31.01 -23.26
C GLU A 771 -38.99 -31.45 -24.30
N GLU A 772 -37.75 -30.93 -24.24
CA GLU A 772 -36.65 -31.38 -25.13
C GLU A 772 -36.12 -32.79 -24.76
N GLU A 773 -36.10 -33.17 -23.47
CA GLU A 773 -35.71 -34.53 -23.06
C GLU A 773 -36.75 -35.60 -23.45
N ASP A 774 -38.04 -35.26 -23.43
CA ASP A 774 -39.12 -36.18 -23.85
C ASP A 774 -39.15 -36.39 -25.38
N GLU A 775 -38.75 -35.39 -26.20
CA GLU A 775 -38.61 -35.56 -27.65
C GLU A 775 -37.39 -36.42 -28.04
N GLU A 776 -36.27 -36.34 -27.29
CA GLU A 776 -35.11 -37.22 -27.52
C GLU A 776 -35.37 -38.69 -27.14
N GLU A 777 -36.23 -38.96 -26.13
CA GLU A 777 -36.61 -40.34 -25.77
C GLU A 777 -37.62 -40.99 -26.74
N GLU A 778 -38.44 -40.20 -27.46
CA GLU A 778 -39.32 -40.73 -28.51
C GLU A 778 -38.55 -41.12 -29.79
N ASP A 779 -37.51 -40.35 -30.16
CA ASP A 779 -36.67 -40.63 -31.34
C ASP A 779 -35.77 -41.87 -31.16
N GLU A 780 -35.35 -42.20 -29.93
CA GLU A 780 -34.60 -43.44 -29.65
C GLU A 780 -35.47 -44.72 -29.65
N GLN A 781 -36.81 -44.60 -29.64
CA GLN A 781 -37.72 -45.75 -29.70
C GLN A 781 -38.19 -46.12 -31.12
N GLU A 782 -37.91 -45.29 -32.13
CA GLU A 782 -38.23 -45.57 -33.55
C GLU A 782 -37.06 -46.12 -34.41
N GLU A 783 -35.82 -46.25 -33.88
CA GLU A 783 -34.70 -47.00 -34.49
C GLU A 783 -34.63 -48.49 -34.04
#